data_AF-A0A959S8C5-F1
#
_entry.id   AF-A0A959S8C5-F1
#
_cell.length_a   1.000
_cell.length_b   1.000
_cell.length_c   1.000
_cell.angle_alpha   90.00
_cell.angle_beta   90.00
_cell.angle_gamma   90.00
#
_symmetry.space_group_name_H-M   'P 1'
#
loop_
_entity.id
_entity.type
_entity.pdbx_description
1 polymer ?
#
loop_
_entity_poly.entity_id
_entity_poly.type
_entity_poly.pdbx_seq_one_letter_code
_entity_poly.pdbx_strand_id
1 'polypeptide(L)'
;MRPVLLLLSISFTASVVAQCVSSFPATENFSSFTTGSPGTLANNWSNLGGDDLDWWVDRNGTPTSGTGPIGDHTSNSTAGNYMYMEATGSATGSTAVLSSPCFDISGLSSPYLTFWYHMNGADAGTLAVDVNRDGSVIQNVWSVSGDRGAYWKQGWISLAPYSGETNLRFQFRAVRGAGQLGDIALDDVVVRSLNAVFGCTDPSASNYNGAVNVDDGTCDHTCPAGQSRVRVDVVADNYPQEITWTLKNGNTGATLLNGTSSGSSVCVPSGTCLVFRINDSYGDGIYSSSYGYGAYSVFLDGVLIRTGGQYGSFEETTFNCPPGFTCSAPLPLDLAPVGSTFPVTLATVTTPSIEAWYDFTPPESGSYTITTCGSNGCDTRLWLYDMQCGQIVLSDGVEGATFANDDDSDCGQEAVVNANMGAGVLHHLRIGDNAGDCGGTVTFSIIFNGPAVGCMDMQSCNFDPLATVPCVDCCLSPGDPECPAGPDLTMSQSALASSLSLSTVNITDACAPVEGCTGGLGQRYVIRFTTRIENIGTTDYYIGSPSSQPQMFNTNNCHGHSHYAGYADYILFDQSGNAIPVGFKNGFCVIDVGCYPGNTGQFGCSNMGISKGCYDIYSSGTTCNWIDVTNVPAGTYTLVLRTNWQQRPDALGRHERDYSNNFAQVCINLTRNAQDVPSFTIVT
;
A
#
# COMPACT_ATOMS: atom_id res chain seq x y z
N MET A 1 -34.64 93.83 18.51
CA MET A 1 -33.55 93.61 17.53
C MET A 1 -32.83 92.33 17.89
N ARG A 2 -32.45 91.56 16.86
CA ARG A 2 -31.67 90.29 16.81
C ARG A 2 -30.38 90.30 17.69
N PRO A 3 -29.72 89.15 17.98
CA PRO A 3 -29.72 87.90 17.20
C PRO A 3 -29.84 86.57 17.95
N VAL A 4 -30.27 85.56 17.18
CA VAL A 4 -30.14 84.12 17.45
C VAL A 4 -28.73 83.69 17.03
N LEU A 5 -28.02 82.99 17.90
CA LEU A 5 -26.70 82.40 17.61
C LEU A 5 -26.90 80.94 17.18
N LEU A 6 -26.56 80.64 15.93
CA LEU A 6 -26.58 79.31 15.34
C LEU A 6 -25.24 78.61 15.68
N LEU A 7 -25.25 77.59 16.53
CA LEU A 7 -24.08 76.73 16.78
C LEU A 7 -24.08 75.61 15.73
N LEU A 8 -23.16 75.71 14.77
CA LEU A 8 -22.90 74.69 13.76
C LEU A 8 -21.93 73.64 14.34
N SER A 9 -22.39 72.43 14.63
CA SER A 9 -21.53 71.30 14.98
C SER A 9 -20.96 70.69 13.70
N ILE A 10 -19.68 70.95 13.41
CA ILE A 10 -18.94 70.27 12.36
C ILE A 10 -18.36 68.99 12.95
N SER A 11 -18.91 67.83 12.58
CA SER A 11 -18.30 66.52 12.84
C SER A 11 -17.22 66.27 11.78
N PHE A 12 -15.94 66.34 12.16
CA PHE A 12 -14.85 65.79 11.36
C PHE A 12 -14.81 64.28 11.59
N THR A 13 -15.25 63.48 10.60
CA THR A 13 -14.83 62.08 10.49
C THR A 13 -13.44 62.06 9.87
N ALA A 14 -12.39 62.02 10.69
CA ALA A 14 -11.06 61.69 10.21
C ALA A 14 -11.08 60.22 9.77
N SER A 15 -11.09 59.97 8.46
CA SER A 15 -10.79 58.65 7.90
C SER A 15 -9.32 58.38 8.22
N VAL A 16 -9.06 57.47 9.14
CA VAL A 16 -7.70 56.99 9.42
C VAL A 16 -7.29 56.17 8.19
N VAL A 17 -6.60 56.79 7.24
CA VAL A 17 -5.94 56.05 6.16
C VAL A 17 -4.88 55.19 6.84
N ALA A 18 -4.96 53.87 6.69
CA ALA A 18 -3.94 52.97 7.21
C ALA A 18 -2.56 53.43 6.71
N GLN A 19 -1.63 53.68 7.64
CA GLN A 19 -0.29 54.13 7.30
C GLN A 19 0.44 53.05 6.50
N CYS A 20 1.12 53.45 5.42
CA CYS A 20 1.91 52.51 4.61
C CYS A 20 3.07 51.91 5.41
N VAL A 21 3.40 50.65 5.08
CA VAL A 21 4.50 49.90 5.69
C VAL A 21 5.81 50.60 5.37
N SER A 22 6.53 51.03 6.41
CA SER A 22 7.81 51.74 6.29
C SER A 22 8.94 51.07 7.08
N SER A 23 8.69 49.86 7.61
CA SER A 23 9.70 49.03 8.29
C SER A 23 10.09 47.88 7.39
N PHE A 24 11.39 47.70 7.15
CA PHE A 24 11.92 46.70 6.23
C PHE A 24 13.04 45.87 6.88
N PRO A 25 13.20 44.57 6.53
CA PRO A 25 12.42 43.82 5.55
C PRO A 25 10.96 43.64 6.00
N ALA A 26 10.02 43.86 5.08
CA ALA A 26 8.62 43.58 5.30
C ALA A 26 8.34 42.21 4.68
N THR A 27 8.07 41.22 5.53
CA THR A 27 7.83 39.83 5.13
C THR A 27 6.38 39.46 5.41
N GLU A 28 5.73 38.87 4.42
CA GLU A 28 4.46 38.17 4.57
C GLU A 28 4.65 36.72 4.10
N ASN A 29 4.48 35.78 5.03
CA ASN A 29 4.57 34.34 4.80
C ASN A 29 3.20 33.65 4.99
N PHE A 30 2.11 34.42 5.04
CA PHE A 30 0.72 33.99 5.14
C PHE A 30 0.35 33.12 6.35
N SER A 31 1.29 32.85 7.27
CA SER A 31 1.10 31.99 8.43
C SER A 31 0.03 32.51 9.39
N SER A 32 -0.25 33.82 9.36
CA SER A 32 -1.30 34.46 10.18
C SER A 32 -2.70 34.43 9.55
N PHE A 33 -2.82 33.96 8.30
CA PHE A 33 -4.08 33.92 7.58
C PHE A 33 -4.89 32.69 8.02
N THR A 34 -6.20 32.73 7.81
CA THR A 34 -7.08 31.58 8.11
C THR A 34 -7.44 30.87 6.81
N THR A 35 -7.24 29.55 6.74
CA THR A 35 -7.54 28.73 5.57
C THR A 35 -9.00 28.82 5.14
N GLY A 36 -9.27 28.75 3.84
CA GLY A 36 -10.63 28.78 3.28
C GLY A 36 -10.72 29.24 1.82
N SER A 37 -11.94 29.20 1.28
CA SER A 37 -12.27 29.47 -0.13
C SER A 37 -13.33 30.59 -0.29
N PRO A 38 -12.97 31.88 -0.19
CA PRO A 38 -11.66 32.41 0.18
C PRO A 38 -11.46 32.42 1.70
N GLY A 39 -10.21 32.34 2.14
CA GLY A 39 -9.83 32.37 3.55
C GLY A 39 -9.98 33.77 4.15
N THR A 40 -9.56 33.92 5.41
CA THR A 40 -9.46 35.25 6.05
C THR A 40 -8.03 35.77 5.92
N LEU A 41 -7.86 36.88 5.20
CA LEU A 41 -6.57 37.54 5.00
C LEU A 41 -6.26 38.49 6.17
N ALA A 42 -4.97 38.59 6.52
CA ALA A 42 -4.48 39.47 7.58
C ALA A 42 -3.55 40.56 7.01
N ASN A 43 -2.99 41.41 7.89
CA ASN A 43 -1.94 42.39 7.56
C ASN A 43 -2.28 43.35 6.40
N ASN A 44 -3.57 43.70 6.26
CA ASN A 44 -4.11 44.55 5.20
C ASN A 44 -3.90 44.01 3.77
N TRP A 45 -3.70 42.70 3.62
CA TRP A 45 -3.85 42.03 2.33
C TRP A 45 -5.33 41.89 1.98
N SER A 46 -5.64 41.94 0.68
CA SER A 46 -7.02 41.85 0.21
C SER A 46 -7.09 41.21 -1.17
N ASN A 47 -8.09 40.36 -1.40
CA ASN A 47 -8.56 40.10 -2.76
C ASN A 47 -9.21 41.39 -3.29
N LEU A 48 -8.78 41.81 -4.48
CA LEU A 48 -9.44 42.92 -5.17
C LEU A 48 -10.77 42.43 -5.75
N GLY A 49 -11.72 43.34 -5.92
CA GLY A 49 -12.97 43.03 -6.63
C GLY A 49 -12.92 43.49 -8.09
N GLY A 50 -13.82 42.92 -8.90
CA GLY A 50 -13.95 43.26 -10.33
C GLY A 50 -13.20 42.32 -11.27
N ASP A 51 -12.57 41.29 -10.72
CA ASP A 51 -12.03 40.11 -11.36
C ASP A 51 -13.02 38.92 -11.27
N ASP A 52 -12.63 37.77 -11.83
CA ASP A 52 -13.51 36.60 -11.98
C ASP A 52 -13.41 35.61 -10.81
N LEU A 53 -12.28 35.62 -10.10
CA LEU A 53 -11.87 34.63 -9.10
C LEU A 53 -11.18 35.32 -7.92
N ASP A 54 -11.13 34.62 -6.77
CA ASP A 54 -10.40 35.05 -5.58
C ASP A 54 -9.19 34.16 -5.33
N TRP A 55 -8.13 34.71 -4.72
CA TRP A 55 -7.09 33.88 -4.10
C TRP A 55 -7.62 33.26 -2.80
N TRP A 56 -7.31 31.98 -2.61
CA TRP A 56 -7.67 31.19 -1.44
C TRP A 56 -6.46 30.99 -0.54
N VAL A 57 -6.73 30.68 0.74
CA VAL A 57 -5.70 30.36 1.72
C VAL A 57 -5.75 28.86 1.95
N ASP A 58 -4.64 28.18 1.71
CA ASP A 58 -4.53 26.73 1.91
C ASP A 58 -3.27 26.37 2.69
N ARG A 59 -3.21 25.13 3.14
CA ARG A 59 -2.05 24.50 3.76
C ARG A 59 -1.90 23.03 3.41
N ASN A 60 -2.95 22.36 2.91
CA ASN A 60 -3.02 20.89 2.86
C ASN A 60 -3.18 20.35 1.44
N GLY A 61 -2.36 20.86 0.51
CA GLY A 61 -2.40 20.48 -0.90
C GLY A 61 -3.67 20.94 -1.62
N THR A 62 -3.56 21.12 -2.94
CA THR A 62 -4.73 21.46 -3.74
C THR A 62 -5.54 20.21 -4.13
N PRO A 63 -6.86 20.34 -4.35
CA PRO A 63 -7.73 19.22 -4.73
C PRO A 63 -7.28 18.45 -5.98
N THR A 64 -6.58 19.11 -6.90
CA THR A 64 -6.18 18.55 -8.17
C THR A 64 -4.77 17.96 -8.09
N SER A 65 -4.67 16.62 -8.12
CA SER A 65 -3.39 15.91 -7.99
C SER A 65 -2.34 16.37 -9.00
N GLY A 66 -1.13 16.66 -8.53
CA GLY A 66 0.01 16.99 -9.39
C GLY A 66 0.00 18.42 -9.94
N THR A 67 -0.64 19.37 -9.25
CA THR A 67 -0.79 20.75 -9.73
C THR A 67 -0.37 21.82 -8.71
N GLY A 68 -1.06 21.92 -7.57
CA GLY A 68 -0.68 22.82 -6.49
C GLY A 68 0.45 22.25 -5.63
N PRO A 69 1.05 23.09 -4.77
CA PRO A 69 2.07 22.64 -3.85
C PRO A 69 1.42 21.76 -2.77
N ILE A 70 2.11 20.71 -2.35
CA ILE A 70 1.60 19.81 -1.30
C ILE A 70 1.65 20.50 0.07
N GLY A 71 2.58 21.43 0.29
CA GLY A 71 2.72 22.26 1.50
C GLY A 71 3.33 23.63 1.20
N ASP A 72 3.42 24.48 2.23
CA ASP A 72 3.99 25.83 2.10
C ASP A 72 5.49 25.81 1.77
N HIS A 73 6.01 26.97 1.36
CA HIS A 73 7.44 27.15 1.18
C HIS A 73 8.15 27.41 2.53
N THR A 74 7.54 28.19 3.43
CA THR A 74 8.20 28.63 4.67
C THR A 74 8.65 27.47 5.55
N SER A 75 7.79 26.46 5.74
CA SER A 75 8.07 25.30 6.59
C SER A 75 8.29 24.00 5.82
N ASN A 76 8.02 23.97 4.52
CA ASN A 76 8.06 22.78 3.67
C ASN A 76 7.23 21.63 4.27
N SER A 77 6.03 21.97 4.74
CA SER A 77 5.11 21.07 5.45
C SER A 77 3.65 21.39 5.11
N THR A 78 2.76 20.40 5.27
CA THR A 78 1.30 20.59 5.15
C THR A 78 0.67 21.40 6.30
N ALA A 79 1.48 21.87 7.27
CA ALA A 79 1.03 22.67 8.40
C ALA A 79 1.07 24.19 8.14
N GLY A 80 1.95 24.65 7.24
CA GLY A 80 2.12 26.07 6.92
C GLY A 80 1.14 26.55 5.85
N ASN A 81 0.79 27.83 5.89
CA ASN A 81 -0.18 28.41 4.96
C ASN A 81 0.50 29.03 3.75
N TYR A 82 -0.16 28.94 2.59
CA TYR A 82 0.19 29.66 1.37
C TYR A 82 -1.08 30.20 0.69
N MET A 83 -0.89 31.12 -0.26
CA MET A 83 -1.97 31.60 -1.12
C MET A 83 -2.03 30.76 -2.39
N TYR A 84 -3.21 30.39 -2.87
CA TYR A 84 -3.36 29.74 -4.18
C TYR A 84 -4.60 30.15 -4.95
N MET A 85 -4.58 29.89 -6.25
CA MET A 85 -5.71 30.02 -7.16
C MET A 85 -6.04 28.63 -7.72
N GLU A 86 -7.29 28.21 -7.52
CA GLU A 86 -7.84 26.93 -7.97
C GLU A 86 -8.19 26.98 -9.46
N ALA A 87 -7.60 26.08 -10.24
CA ALA A 87 -7.82 26.02 -11.68
C ALA A 87 -9.10 25.26 -12.07
N THR A 88 -9.79 24.55 -11.18
CA THR A 88 -11.05 23.87 -11.51
C THR A 88 -12.27 24.81 -11.48
N GLY A 89 -13.31 24.48 -12.25
CA GLY A 89 -14.62 25.13 -12.17
C GLY A 89 -14.80 26.49 -12.86
N SER A 90 -13.73 27.10 -13.38
CA SER A 90 -13.75 28.47 -13.92
C SER A 90 -13.40 28.56 -15.41
N ALA A 91 -13.70 29.68 -16.08
CA ALA A 91 -13.45 29.84 -17.51
C ALA A 91 -11.96 30.10 -17.81
N THR A 92 -11.47 29.62 -18.96
CA THR A 92 -10.11 29.96 -19.42
C THR A 92 -9.93 31.48 -19.52
N GLY A 93 -8.81 31.98 -18.99
CA GLY A 93 -8.53 33.41 -18.94
C GLY A 93 -9.13 34.15 -17.74
N SER A 94 -9.93 33.48 -16.90
CA SER A 94 -10.41 34.07 -15.64
C SER A 94 -9.25 34.53 -14.76
N THR A 95 -9.42 35.67 -14.08
CA THR A 95 -8.36 36.27 -13.27
C THR A 95 -8.70 36.32 -11.78
N ALA A 96 -7.68 36.15 -10.92
CA ALA A 96 -7.72 36.46 -9.49
C ALA A 96 -6.60 37.44 -9.11
N VAL A 97 -6.90 38.48 -8.34
CA VAL A 97 -5.94 39.54 -7.98
C VAL A 97 -5.82 39.74 -6.48
N LEU A 98 -4.67 39.35 -5.92
CA LEU A 98 -4.30 39.61 -4.53
C LEU A 98 -3.51 40.91 -4.43
N SER A 99 -3.98 41.86 -3.62
CA SER A 99 -3.30 43.13 -3.36
C SER A 99 -2.62 43.13 -2.00
N SER A 100 -1.35 43.55 -1.99
CA SER A 100 -0.58 43.83 -0.78
C SER A 100 -1.10 45.08 -0.04
N PRO A 101 -0.67 45.31 1.22
CA PRO A 101 -0.70 46.64 1.83
C PRO A 101 0.12 47.65 1.01
N CYS A 102 -0.03 48.94 1.31
CA CYS A 102 0.87 49.93 0.73
C CYS A 102 2.22 49.98 1.45
N PHE A 103 3.27 50.28 0.70
CA PHE A 103 4.64 50.40 1.15
C PHE A 103 5.17 51.81 0.89
N ASP A 104 5.83 52.39 1.89
CA ASP A 104 6.66 53.57 1.75
C ASP A 104 8.12 53.13 1.59
N ILE A 105 8.58 53.04 0.35
CA ILE A 105 9.93 52.58 0.02
C ILE A 105 10.94 53.72 -0.13
N SER A 106 10.55 54.95 0.22
CA SER A 106 11.40 56.14 0.08
C SER A 106 12.71 56.06 0.86
N GLY A 107 12.73 55.28 1.95
CA GLY A 107 13.92 55.03 2.77
C GLY A 107 14.84 53.90 2.28
N LEU A 108 14.50 53.17 1.22
CA LEU A 108 15.30 52.04 0.73
C LEU A 108 16.28 52.47 -0.37
N SER A 109 17.55 52.10 -0.22
CA SER A 109 18.62 52.45 -1.18
C SER A 109 18.74 51.46 -2.35
N SER A 110 18.36 50.19 -2.15
CA SER A 110 18.35 49.16 -3.18
C SER A 110 17.09 48.29 -3.05
N PRO A 111 15.90 48.85 -3.33
CA PRO A 111 14.64 48.19 -3.02
C PRO A 111 14.35 47.04 -4.01
N TYR A 112 13.94 45.89 -3.46
CA TYR A 112 13.50 44.72 -4.19
C TYR A 112 12.21 44.16 -3.59
N LEU A 113 11.37 43.63 -4.45
CA LEU A 113 10.33 42.66 -4.10
C LEU A 113 10.86 41.27 -4.46
N THR A 114 10.81 40.33 -3.52
CA THR A 114 11.05 38.90 -3.76
C THR A 114 9.85 38.12 -3.25
N PHE A 115 9.53 36.99 -3.88
CA PHE A 115 8.41 36.14 -3.49
C PHE A 115 8.66 34.71 -3.98
N TRP A 116 7.99 33.75 -3.39
CA TRP A 116 8.00 32.36 -3.86
C TRP A 116 6.68 32.06 -4.58
N TYR A 117 6.76 31.31 -5.67
CA TYR A 117 5.60 30.87 -6.44
C TYR A 117 5.71 29.40 -6.82
N HIS A 118 4.58 28.72 -6.95
CA HIS A 118 4.50 27.34 -7.41
C HIS A 118 3.50 27.24 -8.56
N MET A 119 3.90 26.59 -9.65
CA MET A 119 3.09 26.39 -10.85
C MET A 119 3.47 25.04 -11.47
N ASN A 120 2.78 23.97 -11.09
CA ASN A 120 2.99 22.62 -11.63
C ASN A 120 1.75 22.20 -12.41
N GLY A 121 1.94 21.56 -13.56
CA GLY A 121 0.85 21.03 -14.37
C GLY A 121 0.76 21.61 -15.77
N ALA A 122 0.33 20.75 -16.71
CA ALA A 122 0.34 21.04 -18.15
C ALA A 122 -0.58 22.19 -18.57
N ASP A 123 -1.59 22.52 -17.74
CA ASP A 123 -2.55 23.58 -18.00
C ASP A 123 -2.25 24.85 -17.19
N ALA A 124 -1.10 24.94 -16.53
CA ALA A 124 -0.73 26.09 -15.72
C ALA A 124 -0.85 27.39 -16.53
N GLY A 125 -1.55 28.35 -15.95
CA GLY A 125 -1.85 29.63 -16.58
C GLY A 125 -0.69 30.63 -16.47
N THR A 126 -1.00 31.88 -16.13
CA THR A 126 -0.01 32.95 -15.98
C THR A 126 -0.06 33.51 -14.57
N LEU A 127 1.10 33.66 -13.93
CA LEU A 127 1.26 34.51 -12.75
C LEU A 127 1.94 35.81 -13.18
N ALA A 128 1.33 36.95 -12.85
CA ALA A 128 1.87 38.28 -13.10
C ALA A 128 1.91 39.10 -11.82
N VAL A 129 2.87 40.02 -11.73
CA VAL A 129 2.92 41.06 -10.70
C VAL A 129 2.74 42.42 -11.37
N ASP A 130 1.69 43.10 -10.97
CA ASP A 130 1.38 44.47 -11.36
C ASP A 130 1.78 45.41 -10.21
N VAL A 131 2.17 46.65 -10.55
CA VAL A 131 2.55 47.67 -9.56
C VAL A 131 1.52 48.78 -9.58
N ASN A 132 0.86 49.01 -8.45
CA ASN A 132 -0.04 50.12 -8.26
C ASN A 132 0.70 51.27 -7.56
N ARG A 133 0.97 52.32 -8.34
CA ARG A 133 1.63 53.55 -7.92
C ARG A 133 0.57 54.63 -7.72
N ASP A 134 0.23 54.89 -6.47
CA ASP A 134 -0.72 55.94 -6.07
C ASP A 134 -2.06 55.90 -6.85
N GLY A 135 -2.59 54.69 -7.08
CA GLY A 135 -3.83 54.46 -7.82
C GLY A 135 -3.64 54.17 -9.31
N SER A 136 -2.47 54.41 -9.89
CA SER A 136 -2.14 54.05 -11.28
C SER A 136 -1.50 52.67 -11.36
N VAL A 137 -2.15 51.71 -12.02
CA VAL A 137 -1.65 50.34 -12.18
C VAL A 137 -0.77 50.21 -13.41
N ILE A 138 0.45 49.71 -13.23
CA ILE A 138 1.37 49.29 -14.27
C ILE A 138 1.34 47.77 -14.33
N GLN A 139 0.84 47.21 -15.42
CA GLN A 139 0.67 45.76 -15.56
C GLN A 139 1.94 45.05 -16.04
N ASN A 140 2.06 43.78 -15.66
CA ASN A 140 3.10 42.83 -16.10
C ASN A 140 4.52 43.34 -15.86
N VAL A 141 4.76 43.94 -14.69
CA VAL A 141 6.13 44.33 -14.26
C VAL A 141 6.99 43.07 -14.10
N TRP A 142 6.37 41.96 -13.74
CA TRP A 142 6.94 40.62 -13.82
C TRP A 142 5.85 39.64 -14.26
N SER A 143 6.21 38.60 -15.01
CA SER A 143 5.26 37.55 -15.40
C SER A 143 5.96 36.24 -15.75
N VAL A 144 5.29 35.14 -15.48
CA VAL A 144 5.66 33.78 -15.90
C VAL A 144 4.42 33.01 -16.32
N SER A 145 4.52 32.03 -17.22
CA SER A 145 3.34 31.30 -17.74
C SER A 145 3.62 29.83 -18.04
N GLY A 146 2.62 28.96 -17.99
CA GLY A 146 2.83 27.53 -18.23
C GLY A 146 3.56 26.84 -17.09
N ASP A 147 3.77 25.53 -17.25
CA ASP A 147 4.37 24.66 -16.26
C ASP A 147 5.78 25.12 -15.85
N ARG A 148 6.01 25.21 -14.54
CA ARG A 148 7.30 25.54 -13.92
C ARG A 148 7.86 24.38 -13.12
N GLY A 149 7.14 23.27 -13.03
CA GLY A 149 7.53 22.08 -12.29
C GLY A 149 7.09 22.11 -10.83
N ALA A 150 7.32 20.99 -10.16
CA ALA A 150 6.78 20.67 -8.83
C ALA A 150 7.41 21.43 -7.64
N TYR A 151 8.21 22.46 -7.89
CA TYR A 151 8.92 23.18 -6.84
C TYR A 151 8.56 24.65 -6.79
N TRP A 152 8.55 25.15 -5.56
CA TRP A 152 8.57 26.57 -5.30
C TRP A 152 9.77 27.22 -6.00
N LYS A 153 9.52 28.31 -6.71
CA LYS A 153 10.52 29.13 -7.41
C LYS A 153 10.49 30.54 -6.89
N GLN A 154 11.64 31.19 -6.91
CA GLN A 154 11.71 32.58 -6.51
C GLN A 154 11.42 33.51 -7.68
N GLY A 155 10.45 34.41 -7.49
CA GLY A 155 10.25 35.59 -8.32
C GLY A 155 10.90 36.81 -7.67
N TRP A 156 11.34 37.77 -8.49
CA TRP A 156 11.97 38.98 -8.00
C TRP A 156 11.77 40.15 -8.95
N ILE A 157 11.71 41.36 -8.39
CA ILE A 157 11.53 42.62 -9.10
C ILE A 157 12.43 43.67 -8.48
N SER A 158 13.29 44.29 -9.31
CA SER A 158 13.99 45.50 -8.90
C SER A 158 12.99 46.65 -8.81
N LEU A 159 12.90 47.27 -7.64
CA LEU A 159 12.01 48.42 -7.40
C LEU A 159 12.73 49.75 -7.56
N ALA A 160 13.96 49.77 -8.05
CA ALA A 160 14.71 50.99 -8.34
C ALA A 160 13.92 52.01 -9.21
N PRO A 161 13.10 51.59 -10.20
CA PRO A 161 12.24 52.52 -10.96
C PRO A 161 11.20 53.26 -10.12
N TYR A 162 10.89 52.77 -8.91
CA TYR A 162 9.91 53.32 -7.98
C TYR A 162 10.57 53.94 -6.74
N SER A 163 11.88 54.19 -6.77
CA SER A 163 12.59 54.81 -5.64
C SER A 163 11.95 56.17 -5.27
N GLY A 164 11.77 56.40 -3.97
CA GLY A 164 11.12 57.61 -3.45
C GLY A 164 9.60 57.52 -3.31
N GLU A 165 8.96 56.44 -3.78
CA GLU A 165 7.51 56.26 -3.65
C GLU A 165 7.10 55.96 -2.20
N THR A 166 6.05 56.64 -1.75
CA THR A 166 5.49 56.53 -0.39
C THR A 166 4.19 55.72 -0.33
N ASN A 167 3.63 55.39 -1.50
CA ASN A 167 2.35 54.70 -1.64
C ASN A 167 2.38 53.69 -2.80
N LEU A 168 3.15 52.62 -2.63
CA LEU A 168 3.30 51.55 -3.62
C LEU A 168 2.57 50.28 -3.16
N ARG A 169 1.78 49.63 -4.02
CA ARG A 169 1.20 48.30 -3.76
C ARG A 169 1.61 47.32 -4.86
N PHE A 170 1.71 46.06 -4.50
CA PHE A 170 1.96 44.95 -5.41
C PHE A 170 0.68 44.14 -5.56
N GLN A 171 0.30 43.88 -6.81
CA GLN A 171 -0.90 43.14 -7.16
C GLN A 171 -0.47 41.85 -7.87
N PHE A 172 -0.71 40.73 -7.22
CA PHE A 172 -0.41 39.40 -7.75
C PHE A 172 -1.63 38.88 -8.50
N ARG A 173 -1.52 38.82 -9.82
CA ARG A 173 -2.60 38.44 -10.72
C ARG A 173 -2.34 37.05 -11.29
N ALA A 174 -3.15 36.09 -10.88
CA ALA A 174 -3.21 34.77 -11.51
C ALA A 174 -4.22 34.81 -12.66
N VAL A 175 -3.86 34.23 -13.80
CA VAL A 175 -4.72 34.07 -14.97
C VAL A 175 -4.84 32.57 -15.25
N ARG A 176 -6.07 32.05 -15.29
CA ARG A 176 -6.33 30.63 -15.49
C ARG A 176 -5.97 30.16 -16.90
N GLY A 177 -5.32 29.00 -17.00
CA GLY A 177 -5.02 28.32 -18.26
C GLY A 177 -6.23 27.61 -18.91
N ALA A 178 -5.95 26.74 -19.89
CA ALA A 178 -6.99 26.10 -20.69
C ALA A 178 -7.71 24.96 -19.95
N GLY A 179 -6.96 24.09 -19.26
CA GLY A 179 -7.50 22.93 -18.56
C GLY A 179 -7.53 23.07 -17.04
N GLN A 180 -7.64 21.93 -16.36
CA GLN A 180 -7.85 21.84 -14.90
C GLN A 180 -6.54 21.60 -14.14
N LEU A 181 -5.46 21.24 -14.85
CA LEU A 181 -4.16 20.95 -14.23
C LEU A 181 -3.29 22.20 -14.13
N GLY A 182 -3.76 23.25 -13.45
CA GLY A 182 -3.17 24.59 -13.60
C GLY A 182 -3.16 25.50 -12.38
N ASP A 183 -3.15 24.93 -11.17
CA ASP A 183 -3.11 25.69 -9.92
C ASP A 183 -1.86 26.57 -9.82
N ILE A 184 -2.01 27.75 -9.23
CA ILE A 184 -0.93 28.73 -9.05
C ILE A 184 -0.88 29.11 -7.57
N ALA A 185 0.28 29.01 -6.94
CA ALA A 185 0.45 29.38 -5.54
C ALA A 185 1.55 30.44 -5.33
N LEU A 186 1.46 31.14 -4.20
CA LEU A 186 2.32 32.22 -3.73
C LEU A 186 2.64 32.04 -2.25
N ASP A 187 3.89 32.32 -1.90
CA ASP A 187 4.35 32.32 -0.52
C ASP A 187 5.52 33.30 -0.31
N ASP A 188 5.84 33.62 0.94
CA ASP A 188 7.05 34.35 1.36
C ASP A 188 7.33 35.65 0.57
N VAL A 189 6.35 36.56 0.55
CA VAL A 189 6.47 37.88 -0.10
C VAL A 189 7.30 38.82 0.77
N VAL A 190 8.40 39.34 0.24
CA VAL A 190 9.35 40.19 0.97
C VAL A 190 9.68 41.46 0.20
N VAL A 191 9.51 42.61 0.85
CA VAL A 191 10.03 43.92 0.38
C VAL A 191 11.23 44.30 1.24
N ARG A 192 12.39 44.53 0.62
CA ARG A 192 13.64 44.81 1.36
C ARG A 192 14.67 45.58 0.53
N SER A 193 15.70 46.09 1.22
CA SER A 193 16.96 46.43 0.54
C SER A 193 17.76 45.15 0.27
N LEU A 194 18.24 44.96 -0.97
CA LEU A 194 18.99 43.77 -1.37
C LEU A 194 20.24 44.16 -2.19
N ASN A 195 21.39 43.55 -1.85
CA ASN A 195 22.54 43.48 -2.74
C ASN A 195 22.45 42.15 -3.50
N ALA A 196 21.86 42.18 -4.70
CA ALA A 196 21.53 40.99 -5.46
C ALA A 196 22.80 40.35 -6.04
N VAL A 197 23.00 39.07 -5.74
CA VAL A 197 23.98 38.19 -6.36
C VAL A 197 23.18 37.11 -7.09
N PHE A 198 23.18 37.19 -8.42
CA PHE A 198 22.43 36.30 -9.30
C PHE A 198 23.17 34.99 -9.55
N GLY A 199 22.43 33.89 -9.65
CA GLY A 199 22.94 32.56 -9.96
C GLY A 199 21.98 31.48 -9.47
N CYS A 200 22.46 30.25 -9.35
CA CYS A 200 21.66 29.15 -8.80
C CYS A 200 21.60 29.17 -7.27
N THR A 201 20.39 29.18 -6.72
CA THR A 201 20.12 29.09 -5.27
C THR A 201 19.79 27.68 -4.79
N ASP A 202 19.62 26.69 -5.68
CA ASP A 202 19.23 25.31 -5.33
C ASP A 202 20.47 24.48 -4.92
N PRO A 203 20.58 24.02 -3.66
CA PRO A 203 21.69 23.19 -3.20
C PRO A 203 21.85 21.85 -3.93
N SER A 204 20.82 21.39 -4.64
CA SER A 204 20.81 20.15 -5.42
C SER A 204 21.39 20.31 -6.84
N ALA A 205 21.74 21.53 -7.25
CA ALA A 205 22.34 21.82 -8.55
C ALA A 205 23.87 21.74 -8.53
N SER A 206 24.48 21.31 -9.64
CA SER A 206 25.92 21.20 -9.83
C SER A 206 26.64 22.56 -9.76
N ASN A 207 25.94 23.65 -10.10
CA ASN A 207 26.44 25.02 -10.08
C ASN A 207 25.91 25.85 -8.89
N TYR A 208 25.40 25.20 -7.84
CA TYR A 208 25.00 25.85 -6.59
C TYR A 208 26.12 26.71 -6.00
N ASN A 209 25.78 27.91 -5.53
CA ASN A 209 26.70 28.78 -4.80
C ASN A 209 25.98 29.45 -3.63
N GLY A 210 26.38 29.15 -2.40
CA GLY A 210 25.77 29.70 -1.18
C GLY A 210 25.91 31.22 -1.00
N ALA A 211 26.67 31.91 -1.85
CA ALA A 211 26.72 33.38 -1.89
C ALA A 211 25.63 34.02 -2.76
N VAL A 212 24.98 33.24 -3.63
CA VAL A 212 23.86 33.69 -4.48
C VAL A 212 22.62 33.87 -3.61
N ASN A 213 21.88 34.95 -3.83
CA ASN A 213 20.68 35.28 -3.05
C ASN A 213 19.48 35.68 -3.91
N VAL A 214 19.61 35.57 -5.23
CA VAL A 214 18.53 35.73 -6.22
C VAL A 214 18.70 34.66 -7.29
N ASP A 215 17.70 33.79 -7.41
CA ASP A 215 17.66 32.80 -8.49
C ASP A 215 17.50 33.48 -9.85
N ASP A 216 18.40 33.20 -10.78
CA ASP A 216 18.33 33.66 -12.17
C ASP A 216 17.92 32.56 -13.16
N GLY A 217 17.54 31.38 -12.64
CA GLY A 217 17.10 30.23 -13.44
C GLY A 217 18.24 29.44 -14.06
N THR A 218 19.49 29.64 -13.61
CA THR A 218 20.67 28.96 -14.18
C THR A 218 21.01 27.62 -13.52
N CYS A 219 20.21 27.10 -12.58
CA CYS A 219 20.49 25.84 -11.90
C CYS A 219 20.71 24.67 -12.87
N ASP A 220 21.93 24.11 -12.85
CA ASP A 220 22.34 22.97 -13.65
C ASP A 220 22.16 21.69 -12.84
N HIS A 221 21.32 20.81 -13.37
CA HIS A 221 20.95 19.56 -12.74
C HIS A 221 21.54 18.34 -13.45
N THR A 222 22.55 18.53 -14.30
CA THR A 222 23.17 17.45 -15.05
C THR A 222 24.17 16.68 -14.21
N CYS A 223 24.21 15.35 -14.41
CA CYS A 223 25.27 14.50 -13.85
C CYS A 223 26.45 14.39 -14.83
N PRO A 224 27.66 14.09 -14.33
CA PRO A 224 28.80 13.76 -15.19
C PRO A 224 28.47 12.64 -16.18
N ALA A 225 29.16 12.62 -17.32
CA ALA A 225 28.97 11.58 -18.34
C ALA A 225 29.13 10.16 -17.74
N GLY A 226 28.19 9.27 -18.05
CA GLY A 226 28.14 7.90 -17.51
C GLY A 226 27.52 7.78 -16.12
N GLN A 227 26.88 8.84 -15.63
CA GLN A 227 26.09 8.83 -14.39
C GLN A 227 24.64 9.24 -14.66
N SER A 228 23.74 8.71 -13.84
CA SER A 228 22.32 9.05 -13.82
C SER A 228 21.99 9.78 -12.52
N ARG A 229 21.11 10.79 -12.60
CA ARG A 229 20.65 11.55 -11.43
C ARG A 229 19.49 10.82 -10.78
N VAL A 230 19.64 10.46 -9.51
CA VAL A 230 18.53 10.02 -8.67
C VAL A 230 18.10 11.20 -7.80
N ARG A 231 16.81 11.47 -7.74
CA ARG A 231 16.24 12.54 -6.92
C ARG A 231 15.09 11.99 -6.10
N VAL A 232 15.08 12.33 -4.82
CA VAL A 232 14.05 11.94 -3.87
C VAL A 232 13.43 13.21 -3.31
N ASP A 233 12.11 13.29 -3.46
CA ASP A 233 11.28 14.32 -2.85
C ASP A 233 10.42 13.69 -1.77
N VAL A 234 10.31 14.39 -0.65
CA VAL A 234 9.47 13.99 0.47
C VAL A 234 8.80 15.24 1.02
N VAL A 235 7.47 15.27 0.92
CA VAL A 235 6.65 16.23 1.65
C VAL A 235 6.08 15.46 2.83
N ALA A 236 6.51 15.87 4.01
CA ALA A 236 5.97 15.31 5.24
C ALA A 236 4.55 15.81 5.47
N ASP A 237 3.79 15.04 6.23
CA ASP A 237 2.55 15.47 6.83
C ASP A 237 2.82 16.38 8.05
N ASN A 238 1.87 16.44 8.99
CA ASN A 238 2.03 17.23 10.21
C ASN A 238 3.05 16.65 11.21
N TYR A 239 3.66 15.49 10.92
CA TYR A 239 4.61 14.78 11.80
C TYR A 239 5.96 14.47 11.12
N PRO A 240 6.69 15.48 10.60
CA PRO A 240 7.94 15.28 9.85
C PRO A 240 9.05 14.55 10.61
N GLN A 241 9.06 14.63 11.95
CA GLN A 241 10.06 13.95 12.79
C GLN A 241 10.00 12.42 12.74
N GLU A 242 8.91 11.85 12.22
CA GLU A 242 8.68 10.39 12.18
C GLU A 242 9.25 9.76 10.90
N ILE A 243 9.63 10.61 9.93
CA ILE A 243 9.94 10.19 8.57
C ILE A 243 11.44 10.17 8.32
N THR A 244 11.92 9.02 7.87
CA THR A 244 13.30 8.84 7.42
C THR A 244 13.32 8.02 6.13
N TRP A 245 14.28 8.26 5.26
CA TRP A 245 14.42 7.46 4.04
C TRP A 245 15.89 7.19 3.70
N THR A 246 16.11 6.12 2.94
CA THR A 246 17.42 5.70 2.43
C THR A 246 17.33 5.31 0.97
N LEU A 247 18.34 5.67 0.20
CA LEU A 247 18.63 5.16 -1.12
C LEU A 247 19.92 4.34 -1.04
N LYS A 248 19.85 3.06 -1.39
CA LYS A 248 20.97 2.12 -1.34
C LYS A 248 21.32 1.59 -2.72
N ASN A 249 22.57 1.20 -2.89
CA ASN A 249 23.00 0.37 -4.00
C ASN A 249 22.44 -1.04 -3.77
N GLY A 250 21.61 -1.54 -4.67
CA GLY A 250 20.98 -2.85 -4.54
C GLY A 250 21.98 -4.00 -4.50
N ASN A 251 23.12 -3.88 -5.18
CA ASN A 251 24.11 -4.96 -5.24
C ASN A 251 25.00 -5.04 -4.00
N THR A 252 25.33 -3.89 -3.39
CA THR A 252 26.29 -3.85 -2.26
C THR A 252 25.63 -3.54 -0.92
N GLY A 253 24.36 -3.15 -0.91
CA GLY A 253 23.66 -2.64 0.27
C GLY A 253 24.16 -1.27 0.77
N ALA A 254 25.16 -0.67 0.12
CA ALA A 254 25.75 0.59 0.55
C ALA A 254 24.75 1.74 0.44
N THR A 255 24.59 2.51 1.51
CA THR A 255 23.77 3.73 1.51
C THR A 255 24.43 4.79 0.62
N LEU A 256 23.74 5.17 -0.45
CA LEU A 256 24.15 6.21 -1.39
C LEU A 256 23.67 7.59 -0.94
N LEU A 257 22.46 7.63 -0.37
CA LEU A 257 21.82 8.86 0.11
C LEU A 257 20.82 8.51 1.21
N ASN A 258 20.60 9.41 2.15
CA ASN A 258 19.52 9.30 3.14
C ASN A 258 19.03 10.70 3.52
N GLY A 259 17.88 10.78 4.18
CA GLY A 259 17.34 12.05 4.60
C GLY A 259 16.05 11.94 5.41
N THR A 260 15.58 13.12 5.83
CA THR A 260 14.31 13.33 6.53
C THR A 260 13.45 14.40 5.85
N SER A 261 13.91 14.96 4.72
CA SER A 261 13.26 16.07 4.00
C SER A 261 13.39 15.94 2.47
N SER A 262 12.72 16.84 1.75
CA SER A 262 12.65 16.89 0.28
C SER A 262 13.91 17.39 -0.42
N GLY A 263 14.02 17.12 -1.72
CA GLY A 263 14.97 17.78 -2.63
C GLY A 263 16.38 17.20 -2.64
N SER A 264 16.58 16.00 -2.10
CA SER A 264 17.91 15.38 -2.07
C SER A 264 18.16 14.64 -3.38
N SER A 265 19.31 14.89 -4.02
CA SER A 265 19.70 14.20 -5.24
C SER A 265 21.14 13.71 -5.20
N VAL A 266 21.42 12.62 -5.91
CA VAL A 266 22.75 12.02 -6.04
C VAL A 266 22.97 11.54 -7.46
N CYS A 267 24.18 11.74 -7.99
CA CYS A 267 24.59 11.11 -9.23
C CYS A 267 25.19 9.73 -8.94
N VAL A 268 24.66 8.71 -9.61
CA VAL A 268 25.12 7.31 -9.50
C VAL A 268 25.60 6.83 -10.86
N PRO A 269 26.57 5.90 -10.94
CA PRO A 269 26.92 5.28 -12.22
C PRO A 269 25.68 4.75 -12.95
N SER A 270 25.58 5.00 -14.25
CA SER A 270 24.42 4.54 -15.04
C SER A 270 24.26 3.02 -14.94
N GLY A 271 23.02 2.54 -14.81
CA GLY A 271 22.70 1.13 -14.60
C GLY A 271 22.95 0.59 -13.18
N THR A 272 23.28 1.45 -12.21
CA THR A 272 23.30 1.06 -10.79
C THR A 272 21.91 0.62 -10.36
N CYS A 273 21.78 -0.60 -9.85
CA CYS A 273 20.56 -1.07 -9.19
C CYS A 273 20.35 -0.30 -7.89
N LEU A 274 19.13 0.20 -7.67
CA LEU A 274 18.81 1.10 -6.57
C LEU A 274 17.65 0.56 -5.75
N VAL A 275 17.77 0.70 -4.43
CA VAL A 275 16.71 0.37 -3.47
C VAL A 275 16.40 1.64 -2.68
N PHE A 276 15.22 2.20 -2.91
CA PHE A 276 14.70 3.30 -2.12
C PHE A 276 13.77 2.75 -1.05
N ARG A 277 14.00 3.15 0.21
CA ARG A 277 13.14 2.81 1.34
C ARG A 277 12.77 4.08 2.09
N ILE A 278 11.49 4.25 2.34
CA ILE A 278 10.97 5.27 3.26
C ILE A 278 10.40 4.58 4.49
N ASN A 279 10.64 5.15 5.66
CA ASN A 279 10.23 4.62 6.95
C ASN A 279 9.42 5.67 7.69
N ASP A 280 8.44 5.17 8.43
CA ASP A 280 7.63 5.90 9.38
C ASP A 280 7.66 5.14 10.71
N SER A 281 8.09 5.82 11.77
CA SER A 281 8.24 5.24 13.11
C SER A 281 6.92 4.96 13.84
N TYR A 282 5.80 5.55 13.42
CA TYR A 282 4.48 5.32 14.02
C TYR A 282 3.64 4.29 13.25
N GLY A 283 3.94 4.09 11.97
CA GLY A 283 3.43 3.00 11.16
C GLY A 283 2.08 3.28 10.51
N ASP A 284 1.74 4.55 10.35
CA ASP A 284 0.51 5.04 9.74
C ASP A 284 0.75 5.78 8.40
N GLY A 285 2.02 5.90 7.99
CA GLY A 285 2.42 6.46 6.71
C GLY A 285 2.35 7.99 6.67
N ILE A 286 2.75 8.60 5.55
CA ILE A 286 2.78 10.06 5.40
C ILE A 286 1.53 10.64 4.74
N TYR A 287 0.58 9.81 4.32
CA TYR A 287 -0.64 10.27 3.66
C TYR A 287 -1.88 9.92 4.50
N SER A 288 -2.57 10.95 5.00
CA SER A 288 -3.81 10.79 5.77
C SER A 288 -4.74 11.99 5.69
N SER A 289 -6.04 11.72 5.64
CA SER A 289 -7.08 12.74 5.75
C SER A 289 -7.09 13.46 7.10
N SER A 290 -6.47 12.89 8.14
CA SER A 290 -6.52 13.40 9.51
C SER A 290 -5.31 14.25 9.89
N TYR A 291 -4.14 13.95 9.34
CA TYR A 291 -2.87 14.55 9.77
C TYR A 291 -1.98 15.05 8.63
N GLY A 292 -2.44 15.02 7.37
CA GLY A 292 -1.79 15.69 6.26
C GLY A 292 -1.61 14.77 5.05
N TYR A 293 -1.67 15.35 3.86
CA TYR A 293 -1.48 14.60 2.61
C TYR A 293 -0.01 14.60 2.16
N GLY A 294 0.88 14.19 3.05
CA GLY A 294 2.28 13.99 2.71
C GLY A 294 2.47 12.92 1.63
N ALA A 295 3.58 13.01 0.91
CA ALA A 295 3.90 12.10 -0.19
C ALA A 295 5.40 12.10 -0.45
N TYR A 296 5.89 11.01 -1.05
CA TYR A 296 7.23 10.96 -1.61
C TYR A 296 7.19 10.76 -3.13
N SER A 297 8.27 11.15 -3.80
CA SER A 297 8.50 10.88 -5.22
C SER A 297 9.96 10.58 -5.48
N VAL A 298 10.24 9.53 -6.25
CA VAL A 298 11.58 9.12 -6.66
C VAL A 298 11.70 9.27 -8.17
N PHE A 299 12.75 9.95 -8.61
CA PHE A 299 13.02 10.21 -10.02
C PHE A 299 14.39 9.65 -10.43
N LEU A 300 14.50 9.20 -11.67
CA LEU A 300 15.74 8.81 -12.32
C LEU A 300 15.86 9.60 -13.64
N ASP A 301 16.92 10.40 -13.77
CA ASP A 301 17.14 11.30 -14.91
C ASP A 301 15.91 12.18 -15.24
N GLY A 302 15.21 12.61 -14.20
CA GLY A 302 13.99 13.43 -14.29
C GLY A 302 12.71 12.66 -14.57
N VAL A 303 12.78 11.35 -14.84
CA VAL A 303 11.62 10.48 -15.04
C VAL A 303 11.10 10.01 -13.68
N LEU A 304 9.81 10.17 -13.42
CA LEU A 304 9.16 9.66 -12.21
C LEU A 304 9.19 8.12 -12.21
N ILE A 305 9.83 7.54 -11.20
CA ILE A 305 9.93 6.09 -11.00
C ILE A 305 8.84 5.60 -10.05
N ARG A 306 8.67 6.30 -8.94
CA ARG A 306 7.72 5.92 -7.89
C ARG A 306 7.20 7.15 -7.18
N THR A 307 5.93 7.09 -6.80
CA THR A 307 5.35 7.99 -5.81
C THR A 307 4.51 7.17 -4.84
N GLY A 308 4.38 7.63 -3.60
CA GLY A 308 3.63 6.94 -2.57
C GLY A 308 3.44 7.81 -1.34
N GLY A 309 2.77 7.24 -0.33
CA GLY A 309 2.51 7.91 0.94
C GLY A 309 1.65 7.09 1.90
N GLN A 310 0.88 6.12 1.39
CA GLN A 310 0.10 5.18 2.20
C GLN A 310 0.89 3.89 2.41
N TYR A 311 1.59 3.80 3.54
CA TYR A 311 2.32 2.61 3.95
C TYR A 311 2.26 2.47 5.48
N GLY A 312 2.63 1.29 6.00
CA GLY A 312 2.74 1.07 7.44
C GLY A 312 4.04 1.68 7.99
N SER A 313 4.88 0.87 8.64
CA SER A 313 6.16 1.37 9.16
C SER A 313 7.21 1.66 8.09
N PHE A 314 7.06 1.12 6.88
CA PHE A 314 7.94 1.43 5.75
C PHE A 314 7.30 1.03 4.41
N GLU A 315 7.83 1.60 3.33
CA GLU A 315 7.67 1.11 1.96
C GLU A 315 9.05 1.07 1.31
N GLU A 316 9.27 0.09 0.44
CA GLU A 316 10.52 -0.07 -0.30
C GLU A 316 10.22 -0.25 -1.80
N THR A 317 11.08 0.32 -2.64
CA THR A 317 11.00 0.20 -4.10
C THR A 317 12.39 -0.02 -4.67
N THR A 318 12.51 -1.07 -5.46
CA THR A 318 13.72 -1.42 -6.20
C THR A 318 13.57 -1.01 -7.66
N PHE A 319 14.57 -0.32 -8.22
CA PHE A 319 14.50 0.22 -9.57
C PHE A 319 15.89 0.35 -10.21
N ASN A 320 15.91 0.53 -11.54
CA ASN A 320 17.14 0.61 -12.35
C ASN A 320 18.05 -0.62 -12.21
N CYS A 321 17.47 -1.78 -11.91
CA CYS A 321 18.20 -3.02 -11.71
C CYS A 321 18.22 -3.85 -13.01
N PRO A 322 19.30 -4.61 -13.27
CA PRO A 322 19.35 -5.51 -14.41
C PRO A 322 18.29 -6.63 -14.27
N PRO A 323 17.86 -7.25 -15.38
CA PRO A 323 17.04 -8.46 -15.33
C PRO A 323 17.68 -9.53 -14.45
N GLY A 324 16.85 -10.25 -13.70
CA GLY A 324 17.24 -11.23 -12.70
C GLY A 324 17.41 -10.67 -11.29
N PHE A 325 17.39 -9.35 -11.09
CA PHE A 325 17.55 -8.79 -9.74
C PHE A 325 16.28 -8.89 -8.88
N THR A 326 15.10 -8.85 -9.51
CA THR A 326 13.82 -8.94 -8.82
C THR A 326 12.95 -9.99 -9.48
N CYS A 327 12.02 -10.57 -8.72
CA CYS A 327 10.99 -11.47 -9.26
C CYS A 327 10.20 -10.82 -10.41
N SER A 328 9.94 -9.50 -10.35
CA SER A 328 9.15 -8.80 -11.37
C SER A 328 9.88 -8.57 -12.71
N ALA A 329 11.20 -8.79 -12.74
CA ALA A 329 12.00 -8.72 -13.96
C ALA A 329 12.96 -9.92 -13.99
N PRO A 330 12.43 -11.16 -14.09
CA PRO A 330 13.23 -12.37 -14.01
C PRO A 330 14.00 -12.63 -15.31
N LEU A 331 15.02 -13.48 -15.24
CA LEU A 331 15.74 -13.96 -16.41
C LEU A 331 14.98 -15.10 -17.09
N PRO A 332 14.99 -15.17 -18.43
CA PRO A 332 14.37 -16.28 -19.14
C PRO A 332 15.16 -17.58 -18.96
N LEU A 333 14.45 -18.71 -19.06
CA LEU A 333 15.04 -20.05 -19.09
C LEU A 333 14.76 -20.72 -20.44
N ASP A 334 15.84 -21.14 -21.13
CA ASP A 334 15.75 -21.98 -22.32
C ASP A 334 15.78 -23.46 -21.91
N LEU A 335 14.63 -24.11 -21.95
CA LEU A 335 14.48 -25.52 -21.55
C LEU A 335 14.67 -26.47 -22.73
N ALA A 336 15.46 -27.53 -22.53
CA ALA A 336 15.58 -28.64 -23.44
C ALA A 336 14.24 -29.42 -23.54
N PRO A 337 13.94 -30.05 -24.69
CA PRO A 337 12.70 -30.80 -24.86
C PRO A 337 12.65 -32.04 -23.97
N VAL A 338 11.46 -32.33 -23.43
CA VAL A 338 11.21 -33.55 -22.67
C VAL A 338 11.10 -34.74 -23.63
N GLY A 339 11.95 -35.75 -23.43
CA GLY A 339 11.95 -37.01 -24.18
C GLY A 339 11.15 -38.12 -23.48
N SER A 340 11.37 -39.37 -23.89
CA SER A 340 10.72 -40.56 -23.31
C SER A 340 11.60 -41.35 -22.33
N THR A 341 12.83 -40.89 -22.09
CA THR A 341 13.80 -41.53 -21.19
C THR A 341 14.12 -40.55 -20.08
N PHE A 342 14.04 -40.98 -18.82
CA PHE A 342 14.21 -40.10 -17.66
C PHE A 342 15.30 -40.63 -16.70
N PRO A 343 15.97 -39.76 -15.92
CA PRO A 343 15.80 -38.30 -15.84
C PRO A 343 16.36 -37.56 -17.08
N VAL A 344 15.84 -36.36 -17.36
CA VAL A 344 16.34 -35.43 -18.40
C VAL A 344 16.69 -34.09 -17.77
N THR A 345 17.91 -33.62 -17.94
CA THR A 345 18.29 -32.24 -17.59
C THR A 345 17.67 -31.28 -18.61
N LEU A 346 16.75 -30.45 -18.15
CA LEU A 346 16.08 -29.43 -18.96
C LEU A 346 16.96 -28.19 -19.13
N ALA A 347 17.66 -27.78 -18.09
CA ALA A 347 18.56 -26.64 -18.15
C ALA A 347 19.71 -26.81 -17.15
N THR A 348 20.87 -26.26 -17.50
CA THR A 348 21.98 -26.00 -16.57
C THR A 348 22.41 -24.56 -16.81
N VAL A 349 22.29 -23.72 -15.79
CA VAL A 349 22.43 -22.27 -15.90
C VAL A 349 23.34 -21.77 -14.78
N THR A 350 24.23 -20.84 -15.10
CA THR A 350 25.04 -20.10 -14.13
C THR A 350 24.46 -18.70 -13.97
N THR A 351 24.17 -18.28 -12.74
CA THR A 351 23.62 -16.96 -12.45
C THR A 351 24.59 -15.84 -12.86
N PRO A 352 24.07 -14.67 -13.28
CA PRO A 352 24.92 -13.52 -13.62
C PRO A 352 25.45 -12.78 -12.39
N SER A 353 24.91 -13.08 -11.21
CA SER A 353 25.17 -12.45 -9.93
C SER A 353 25.00 -13.46 -8.80
N ILE A 354 25.37 -13.03 -7.59
CA ILE A 354 25.37 -13.89 -6.41
C ILE A 354 23.99 -14.46 -6.11
N GLU A 355 22.97 -13.71 -6.50
CA GLU A 355 21.58 -14.12 -6.48
C GLU A 355 20.89 -13.67 -7.77
N ALA A 356 19.99 -14.48 -8.30
CA ALA A 356 19.18 -14.13 -9.47
C ALA A 356 17.81 -14.82 -9.49
N TRP A 357 16.85 -14.14 -10.11
CA TRP A 357 15.48 -14.58 -10.35
C TRP A 357 15.28 -15.11 -11.76
N TYR A 358 14.53 -16.20 -11.89
CA TYR A 358 14.11 -16.81 -13.15
C TYR A 358 12.62 -17.17 -13.12
N ASP A 359 12.01 -17.19 -14.29
CA ASP A 359 10.68 -17.79 -14.47
C ASP A 359 10.82 -19.20 -15.02
N PHE A 360 10.22 -20.16 -14.33
CA PHE A 360 10.16 -21.55 -14.75
C PHE A 360 8.72 -21.99 -14.91
N THR A 361 8.38 -22.45 -16.11
CA THR A 361 7.09 -23.07 -16.40
C THR A 361 7.35 -24.52 -16.80
N PRO A 362 6.93 -25.52 -16.00
CA PRO A 362 7.15 -26.93 -16.30
C PRO A 362 6.53 -27.30 -17.65
N PRO A 363 7.29 -27.91 -18.58
CA PRO A 363 6.76 -28.31 -19.88
C PRO A 363 5.80 -29.50 -19.79
N GLU A 364 5.98 -30.38 -18.79
CA GLU A 364 5.18 -31.58 -18.55
C GLU A 364 4.83 -31.71 -17.06
N SER A 365 3.72 -32.38 -16.73
CA SER A 365 3.38 -32.65 -15.33
C SER A 365 4.22 -33.83 -14.83
N GLY A 366 4.91 -33.68 -13.70
CA GLY A 366 5.67 -34.77 -13.11
C GLY A 366 6.66 -34.35 -12.04
N SER A 367 7.64 -35.21 -11.78
CA SER A 367 8.67 -34.99 -10.76
C SER A 367 9.84 -34.21 -11.34
N TYR A 368 10.26 -33.19 -10.60
CA TYR A 368 11.38 -32.33 -10.95
C TYR A 368 12.37 -32.22 -9.80
N THR A 369 13.65 -32.14 -10.15
CA THR A 369 14.75 -31.78 -9.25
C THR A 369 15.36 -30.48 -9.73
N ILE A 370 15.38 -29.47 -8.88
CA ILE A 370 16.12 -28.23 -9.08
C ILE A 370 17.28 -28.25 -8.10
N THR A 371 18.50 -28.21 -8.60
CA THR A 371 19.67 -28.55 -7.78
C THR A 371 20.88 -27.70 -8.14
N THR A 372 21.63 -27.30 -7.13
CA THR A 372 22.98 -26.76 -7.28
C THR A 372 24.04 -27.85 -7.11
N CYS A 373 23.72 -28.97 -6.43
CA CYS A 373 24.62 -30.07 -6.07
C CYS A 373 25.69 -30.43 -7.13
N GLY A 374 26.92 -30.55 -6.65
CA GLY A 374 28.08 -31.00 -7.43
C GLY A 374 28.58 -29.97 -8.45
N SER A 375 27.98 -28.78 -8.50
CA SER A 375 28.34 -27.73 -9.45
C SER A 375 29.00 -26.54 -8.78
N ASN A 376 28.86 -26.40 -7.46
CA ASN A 376 29.32 -25.25 -6.68
C ASN A 376 30.14 -25.75 -5.48
N GLY A 377 31.32 -25.16 -5.29
CA GLY A 377 32.20 -25.52 -4.16
C GLY A 377 31.91 -24.73 -2.88
N CYS A 378 30.68 -24.28 -2.68
CA CYS A 378 30.26 -23.27 -1.70
C CYS A 378 28.82 -23.53 -1.23
N ASP A 379 28.43 -22.82 -0.17
CA ASP A 379 27.09 -22.90 0.44
C ASP A 379 26.04 -22.16 -0.42
N THR A 380 25.04 -22.89 -0.94
CA THR A 380 24.07 -22.36 -1.92
C THR A 380 22.63 -22.44 -1.43
N ARG A 381 21.77 -21.53 -1.90
CA ARG A 381 20.33 -21.53 -1.60
C ARG A 381 19.45 -21.56 -2.83
N LEU A 382 18.33 -22.27 -2.70
CA LEU A 382 17.28 -22.35 -3.70
C LEU A 382 15.93 -22.00 -3.08
N TRP A 383 15.16 -21.16 -3.78
CA TRP A 383 13.76 -20.90 -3.46
C TRP A 383 12.90 -21.00 -4.71
N LEU A 384 11.74 -21.63 -4.57
CA LEU A 384 10.73 -21.81 -5.59
C LEU A 384 9.42 -21.23 -5.04
N TYR A 385 8.80 -20.32 -5.80
CA TYR A 385 7.55 -19.65 -5.46
C TYR A 385 6.49 -19.94 -6.53
N ASP A 386 5.26 -20.17 -6.11
CA ASP A 386 4.08 -20.36 -6.98
C ASP A 386 3.08 -19.19 -6.89
N MET A 387 3.44 -18.12 -6.16
CA MET A 387 2.64 -16.92 -5.97
C MET A 387 3.15 -15.75 -6.81
N GLN A 388 2.28 -14.78 -7.12
CA GLN A 388 2.67 -13.57 -7.84
C GLN A 388 3.76 -12.79 -7.10
N CYS A 389 4.73 -12.22 -7.83
CA CYS A 389 5.85 -11.49 -7.24
C CYS A 389 5.49 -10.44 -6.18
N GLY A 390 4.38 -9.72 -6.36
CA GLY A 390 3.92 -8.71 -5.38
C GLY A 390 3.40 -9.28 -4.06
N GLN A 391 3.30 -10.61 -3.92
CA GLN A 391 2.90 -11.31 -2.70
C GLN A 391 4.06 -12.06 -2.05
N ILE A 392 5.22 -12.12 -2.70
CA ILE A 392 6.40 -12.77 -2.15
C ILE A 392 6.97 -11.89 -1.04
N VAL A 393 7.01 -12.43 0.17
CA VAL A 393 7.71 -11.83 1.30
C VAL A 393 9.08 -12.50 1.39
N LEU A 394 10.13 -11.76 1.09
CA LEU A 394 11.50 -12.27 1.16
C LEU A 394 11.93 -12.38 2.62
N SER A 395 12.46 -13.54 3.02
CA SER A 395 13.22 -13.71 4.25
C SER A 395 14.71 -13.84 3.95
N ASP A 396 15.54 -13.60 4.97
CA ASP A 396 16.99 -13.87 4.92
C ASP A 396 17.30 -15.36 4.96
N GLY A 397 16.31 -16.22 5.26
CA GLY A 397 16.39 -17.67 5.29
C GLY A 397 15.61 -18.31 4.16
N VAL A 398 15.05 -19.49 4.41
CA VAL A 398 14.24 -20.26 3.44
C VAL A 398 12.72 -20.08 3.62
N GLU A 399 12.31 -19.33 4.64
CA GLU A 399 10.91 -19.10 4.98
C GLU A 399 10.17 -18.32 3.89
N GLY A 400 8.88 -18.62 3.72
CA GLY A 400 8.00 -17.91 2.77
C GLY A 400 8.07 -18.40 1.32
N ALA A 401 9.02 -19.26 0.97
CA ALA A 401 9.03 -19.97 -0.31
C ALA A 401 8.11 -21.20 -0.29
N THR A 402 7.53 -21.53 -1.43
CA THR A 402 6.69 -22.74 -1.61
C THR A 402 7.53 -24.00 -1.42
N PHE A 403 8.73 -24.00 -1.99
CA PHE A 403 9.78 -24.97 -1.72
C PHE A 403 11.11 -24.24 -1.62
N ALA A 404 11.98 -24.67 -0.71
CA ALA A 404 13.31 -24.10 -0.59
C ALA A 404 14.27 -25.08 0.07
N ASN A 405 15.56 -24.87 -0.16
CA ASN A 405 16.63 -25.63 0.47
C ASN A 405 17.90 -24.77 0.57
N ASP A 406 18.68 -25.02 1.62
CA ASP A 406 19.91 -24.29 2.00
C ASP A 406 21.06 -25.29 2.19
N ASP A 407 20.80 -26.37 2.93
CA ASP A 407 21.68 -27.54 3.02
C ASP A 407 20.88 -28.81 2.76
N ASP A 408 21.52 -29.82 2.16
CA ASP A 408 20.94 -31.16 2.05
C ASP A 408 21.95 -32.24 2.47
N SER A 409 21.48 -33.26 3.18
CA SER A 409 22.35 -34.28 3.78
C SER A 409 23.15 -35.11 2.77
N ASP A 410 22.64 -35.25 1.54
CA ASP A 410 23.31 -35.96 0.44
C ASP A 410 24.05 -35.01 -0.51
N CYS A 411 23.72 -33.71 -0.46
CA CYS A 411 24.29 -32.63 -1.27
C CYS A 411 25.37 -31.80 -0.55
N GLY A 412 25.54 -31.96 0.76
CA GLY A 412 26.44 -31.14 1.57
C GLY A 412 25.88 -29.74 1.81
N GLN A 413 26.70 -28.72 1.56
CA GLN A 413 26.33 -27.30 1.70
C GLN A 413 25.60 -26.75 0.46
N GLU A 414 25.41 -27.59 -0.55
CA GLU A 414 24.64 -27.21 -1.73
C GLU A 414 23.16 -27.56 -1.53
N ALA A 415 22.30 -26.92 -2.33
CA ALA A 415 20.86 -27.02 -2.21
C ALA A 415 20.20 -27.88 -3.29
N VAL A 416 19.13 -28.56 -2.90
CA VAL A 416 18.26 -29.32 -3.80
C VAL A 416 16.79 -29.19 -3.40
N VAL A 417 15.95 -28.91 -4.39
CA VAL A 417 14.50 -28.92 -4.28
C VAL A 417 13.96 -30.03 -5.17
N ASN A 418 13.27 -30.99 -4.57
CA ASN A 418 12.51 -32.02 -5.28
C ASN A 418 11.02 -31.69 -5.14
N ALA A 419 10.33 -31.50 -6.26
CA ALA A 419 8.91 -31.16 -6.26
C ALA A 419 8.19 -31.83 -7.43
N ASN A 420 6.95 -32.27 -7.19
CA ASN A 420 6.03 -32.56 -8.27
C ASN A 420 5.41 -31.24 -8.73
N MET A 421 5.44 -30.97 -10.03
CA MET A 421 4.92 -29.73 -10.61
C MET A 421 4.01 -30.02 -11.80
N GLY A 422 2.96 -29.20 -11.95
CA GLY A 422 2.01 -29.30 -13.05
C GLY A 422 2.50 -28.59 -14.31
N ALA A 423 2.23 -29.17 -15.48
CA ALA A 423 2.54 -28.55 -16.77
C ALA A 423 1.86 -27.18 -16.90
N GLY A 424 2.60 -26.19 -17.40
CA GLY A 424 2.07 -24.86 -17.71
C GLY A 424 1.84 -23.94 -16.50
N VAL A 425 2.18 -24.37 -15.28
CA VAL A 425 2.08 -23.54 -14.07
C VAL A 425 3.35 -22.70 -13.93
N LEU A 426 3.21 -21.38 -13.90
CA LEU A 426 4.36 -20.49 -13.71
C LEU A 426 4.86 -20.58 -12.26
N HIS A 427 6.16 -20.78 -12.12
CA HIS A 427 6.88 -20.66 -10.87
C HIS A 427 8.01 -19.64 -10.98
N HIS A 428 8.25 -18.90 -9.91
CA HIS A 428 9.41 -18.01 -9.79
C HIS A 428 10.52 -18.73 -9.03
N LEU A 429 11.69 -18.81 -9.65
CA LEU A 429 12.90 -19.39 -9.07
C LEU A 429 13.82 -18.28 -8.62
N ARG A 430 14.30 -18.37 -7.38
CA ARG A 430 15.40 -17.55 -6.87
C ARG A 430 16.55 -18.50 -6.57
N ILE A 431 17.71 -18.17 -7.11
CA ILE A 431 18.95 -18.94 -6.96
C ILE A 431 19.95 -18.03 -6.29
N GLY A 432 20.58 -18.46 -5.20
CA GLY A 432 21.53 -17.64 -4.47
C GLY A 432 22.51 -18.45 -3.65
N ASP A 433 23.19 -17.78 -2.73
CA ASP A 433 24.10 -18.37 -1.76
C ASP A 433 23.77 -17.99 -0.32
N ASN A 434 24.42 -18.66 0.62
CA ASN A 434 24.31 -18.30 2.03
C ASN A 434 25.35 -17.22 2.36
N ALA A 435 24.87 -16.00 2.65
CA ALA A 435 25.69 -14.89 3.12
C ALA A 435 26.91 -14.54 2.25
N GLY A 436 26.84 -14.79 0.94
CA GLY A 436 27.89 -14.44 -0.02
C GLY A 436 29.03 -15.45 -0.17
N ASP A 437 28.87 -16.68 0.32
CA ASP A 437 29.90 -17.71 0.35
C ASP A 437 30.46 -18.08 -1.04
N CYS A 438 29.63 -18.02 -2.09
CA CYS A 438 30.03 -18.40 -3.45
C CYS A 438 30.82 -17.31 -4.19
N GLY A 439 30.95 -16.11 -3.62
CA GLY A 439 31.84 -15.06 -4.13
C GLY A 439 31.46 -14.50 -5.50
N GLY A 440 30.31 -14.85 -6.07
CA GLY A 440 29.80 -14.17 -7.26
C GLY A 440 28.69 -14.85 -8.06
N THR A 441 28.72 -16.17 -8.29
CA THR A 441 27.75 -16.85 -9.18
C THR A 441 27.46 -18.25 -8.70
N VAL A 442 26.25 -18.74 -8.96
CA VAL A 442 25.78 -20.09 -8.62
C VAL A 442 25.32 -20.79 -9.89
N THR A 443 25.75 -22.03 -10.08
CA THR A 443 25.29 -22.91 -11.16
C THR A 443 24.22 -23.84 -10.65
N PHE A 444 23.08 -23.90 -11.32
CA PHE A 444 21.98 -24.80 -10.98
C PHE A 444 21.51 -25.56 -12.22
N SER A 445 20.87 -26.70 -11.98
CA SER A 445 20.22 -27.50 -13.00
C SER A 445 18.76 -27.74 -12.68
N ILE A 446 17.92 -27.76 -13.71
CA ILE A 446 16.53 -28.20 -13.64
C ILE A 446 16.46 -29.54 -14.35
N ILE A 447 16.01 -30.56 -13.64
CA ILE A 447 15.96 -31.95 -14.10
C ILE A 447 14.51 -32.41 -14.02
N PHE A 448 13.99 -32.93 -15.12
CA PHE A 448 12.73 -33.66 -15.14
C PHE A 448 13.00 -35.14 -14.89
N ASN A 449 12.57 -35.64 -13.73
CA ASN A 449 12.77 -37.02 -13.31
C ASN A 449 11.80 -38.00 -13.98
N GLY A 450 10.76 -37.46 -14.60
CA GLY A 450 9.74 -38.21 -15.33
C GLY A 450 8.33 -37.92 -14.82
N PRO A 451 7.33 -38.60 -15.41
CA PRO A 451 5.95 -38.52 -14.98
C PRO A 451 5.83 -38.82 -13.49
N ALA A 452 5.02 -38.07 -12.76
CA ALA A 452 4.73 -38.38 -11.36
C ALA A 452 3.97 -39.71 -11.30
N VAL A 453 4.60 -40.72 -10.69
CA VAL A 453 3.99 -42.00 -10.40
C VAL A 453 3.42 -41.93 -9.00
N GLY A 454 2.11 -42.08 -8.87
CA GLY A 454 1.46 -41.95 -7.57
C GLY A 454 0.09 -42.62 -7.56
N CYS A 455 -0.52 -42.64 -6.38
CA CYS A 455 -1.88 -43.14 -6.26
C CYS A 455 -2.84 -42.15 -6.94
N MET A 456 -3.56 -42.59 -7.96
CA MET A 456 -4.55 -41.75 -8.66
C MET A 456 -5.98 -41.93 -8.12
N ASP A 457 -6.16 -42.73 -7.07
CA ASP A 457 -7.45 -42.90 -6.40
C ASP A 457 -7.66 -41.80 -5.36
N MET A 458 -8.60 -40.90 -5.65
CA MET A 458 -8.98 -39.76 -4.79
C MET A 458 -9.51 -40.15 -3.41
N GLN A 459 -9.77 -41.44 -3.14
CA GLN A 459 -10.20 -41.94 -1.84
C GLN A 459 -9.05 -42.48 -0.97
N SER A 460 -7.83 -42.57 -1.52
CA SER A 460 -6.67 -43.14 -0.83
C SER A 460 -5.89 -42.08 -0.07
N CYS A 461 -5.37 -42.37 1.12
CA CYS A 461 -4.67 -41.40 1.96
C CYS A 461 -3.38 -40.85 1.35
N ASN A 462 -2.82 -41.54 0.36
CA ASN A 462 -1.64 -41.13 -0.39
C ASN A 462 -1.98 -40.76 -1.85
N PHE A 463 -3.22 -40.34 -2.11
CA PHE A 463 -3.61 -39.77 -3.39
C PHE A 463 -2.62 -38.67 -3.82
N ASP A 464 -2.13 -38.76 -5.04
CA ASP A 464 -1.25 -37.77 -5.65
C ASP A 464 -1.99 -37.11 -6.82
N PRO A 465 -2.48 -35.86 -6.67
CA PRO A 465 -3.21 -35.13 -7.70
C PRO A 465 -2.33 -34.76 -8.90
N LEU A 466 -1.01 -34.83 -8.75
CA LEU A 466 -0.05 -34.58 -9.82
C LEU A 466 0.38 -35.88 -10.50
N ALA A 467 -0.04 -37.05 -10.00
CA ALA A 467 0.24 -38.32 -10.64
C ALA A 467 -0.34 -38.37 -12.05
N THR A 468 0.55 -38.56 -13.02
CA THR A 468 0.23 -38.74 -14.44
C THR A 468 0.32 -40.21 -14.84
N VAL A 469 0.95 -41.03 -14.01
CA VAL A 469 1.05 -42.48 -14.18
C VAL A 469 0.56 -43.15 -12.89
N PRO A 470 -0.40 -44.09 -12.98
CA PRO A 470 -0.87 -44.79 -11.79
C PRO A 470 0.24 -45.70 -11.25
N CYS A 471 0.47 -45.63 -9.94
CA CYS A 471 1.29 -46.62 -9.27
C CYS A 471 0.58 -47.98 -9.21
N VAL A 472 1.36 -49.07 -9.18
CA VAL A 472 0.81 -50.43 -9.00
C VAL A 472 0.70 -50.74 -7.52
N ASP A 473 -0.51 -51.03 -7.05
CA ASP A 473 -0.84 -51.45 -5.67
C ASP A 473 -0.30 -50.52 -4.55
N CYS A 474 -0.04 -49.24 -4.85
CA CYS A 474 0.48 -48.30 -3.86
C CYS A 474 -0.58 -47.44 -3.18
N CYS A 475 -1.83 -47.46 -3.67
CA CYS A 475 -2.93 -46.70 -3.08
C CYS A 475 -3.28 -47.23 -1.68
N LEU A 476 -3.04 -46.41 -0.66
CA LEU A 476 -3.25 -46.75 0.74
C LEU A 476 -4.63 -46.27 1.19
N SER A 477 -5.36 -47.13 1.90
CA SER A 477 -6.67 -46.74 2.45
C SER A 477 -6.51 -45.72 3.59
N PRO A 478 -7.48 -44.81 3.80
CA PRO A 478 -7.50 -43.94 4.97
C PRO A 478 -7.31 -44.71 6.28
N GLY A 479 -6.33 -44.29 7.11
CA GLY A 479 -5.97 -44.93 8.38
C GLY A 479 -4.93 -46.05 8.29
N ASP A 480 -4.36 -46.30 7.11
CA ASP A 480 -3.23 -47.23 6.96
C ASP A 480 -1.99 -46.73 7.76
N PRO A 481 -1.30 -47.60 8.54
CA PRO A 481 -0.08 -47.22 9.26
C PRO A 481 1.04 -46.66 8.38
N GLU A 482 1.03 -46.97 7.08
CA GLU A 482 2.01 -46.47 6.10
C GLU A 482 1.54 -45.18 5.40
N CYS A 483 0.37 -44.63 5.75
CA CYS A 483 -0.05 -43.33 5.23
C CYS A 483 1.03 -42.26 5.51
N PRO A 484 1.39 -41.43 4.51
CA PRO A 484 2.37 -40.36 4.68
C PRO A 484 2.00 -39.38 5.81
N ALA A 485 3.00 -38.66 6.31
CA ALA A 485 2.78 -37.53 7.20
C ALA A 485 1.78 -36.55 6.55
N GLY A 486 0.70 -36.25 7.27
CA GLY A 486 -0.42 -35.46 6.76
C GLY A 486 -0.98 -34.49 7.81
N PRO A 487 -1.83 -33.54 7.36
CA PRO A 487 -2.61 -32.71 8.27
C PRO A 487 -3.58 -33.56 9.10
N ASP A 488 -4.16 -32.98 10.13
CA ASP A 488 -5.18 -33.64 10.97
C ASP A 488 -6.03 -32.54 11.59
N LEU A 489 -7.25 -32.34 11.07
CA LEU A 489 -8.13 -31.25 11.46
C LEU A 489 -9.10 -31.73 12.54
N THR A 490 -8.98 -31.14 13.73
CA THR A 490 -9.94 -31.38 14.81
C THR A 490 -10.84 -30.18 15.07
N MET A 491 -12.08 -30.45 15.47
CA MET A 491 -13.04 -29.43 15.89
C MET A 491 -12.97 -29.25 17.41
N SER A 492 -12.77 -28.02 17.87
CA SER A 492 -12.53 -27.75 19.29
C SER A 492 -13.81 -27.89 20.15
N GLN A 493 -13.93 -29.01 20.86
CA GLN A 493 -15.05 -29.34 21.74
C GLN A 493 -15.26 -28.30 22.86
N SER A 494 -14.18 -27.79 23.44
CA SER A 494 -14.22 -26.80 24.52
C SER A 494 -14.66 -25.42 24.02
N ALA A 495 -14.21 -25.02 22.82
CA ALA A 495 -14.62 -23.76 22.20
C ALA A 495 -16.12 -23.75 21.91
N LEU A 496 -16.67 -24.86 21.37
CA LEU A 496 -18.11 -25.01 21.16
C LEU A 496 -18.86 -24.92 22.49
N ALA A 497 -18.54 -25.80 23.45
CA ALA A 497 -19.32 -25.94 24.69
C ALA A 497 -19.33 -24.69 25.57
N SER A 498 -18.27 -23.87 25.55
CA SER A 498 -18.14 -22.68 26.40
C SER A 498 -18.72 -21.39 25.81
N SER A 499 -19.09 -21.40 24.52
CA SER A 499 -19.45 -20.17 23.79
C SER A 499 -20.90 -20.07 23.36
N LEU A 500 -21.74 -21.08 23.66
CA LEU A 500 -23.15 -21.08 23.27
C LEU A 500 -23.90 -19.91 23.93
N SER A 501 -24.58 -19.11 23.12
CA SER A 501 -25.43 -18.03 23.60
C SER A 501 -26.64 -17.83 22.70
N LEU A 502 -27.80 -17.58 23.31
CA LEU A 502 -29.03 -17.27 22.58
C LEU A 502 -29.05 -15.79 22.28
N SER A 503 -29.39 -15.43 21.05
CA SER A 503 -29.61 -14.04 20.68
C SER A 503 -30.61 -13.93 19.53
N THR A 504 -31.06 -12.70 19.26
CA THR A 504 -31.95 -12.38 18.15
C THR A 504 -31.16 -11.72 17.03
N VAL A 505 -31.51 -12.04 15.79
CA VAL A 505 -31.00 -11.37 14.59
C VAL A 505 -32.17 -10.97 13.72
N ASN A 506 -32.07 -9.84 13.03
CA ASN A 506 -33.08 -9.41 12.08
C ASN A 506 -32.52 -9.56 10.66
N ILE A 507 -33.03 -10.53 9.91
CA ILE A 507 -32.57 -10.85 8.56
C ILE A 507 -33.42 -10.10 7.55
N THR A 508 -32.84 -9.08 6.92
CA THR A 508 -33.48 -8.30 5.86
C THR A 508 -33.00 -8.68 4.48
N ASP A 509 -31.85 -9.36 4.38
CA ASP A 509 -31.23 -9.78 3.14
C ASP A 509 -31.66 -11.20 2.76
N ALA A 510 -32.15 -11.35 1.52
CA ALA A 510 -32.56 -12.63 0.93
C ALA A 510 -31.38 -13.59 0.72
N CYS A 511 -30.15 -13.11 0.80
CA CYS A 511 -28.95 -13.93 0.73
C CYS A 511 -28.80 -14.90 1.92
N ALA A 512 -29.02 -14.45 3.15
CA ALA A 512 -28.72 -15.26 4.33
C ALA A 512 -29.49 -16.60 4.39
N PRO A 513 -30.74 -16.70 3.90
CA PRO A 513 -31.41 -17.99 3.71
C PRO A 513 -30.85 -18.83 2.55
N VAL A 514 -30.40 -18.21 1.45
CA VAL A 514 -29.80 -18.92 0.30
C VAL A 514 -28.44 -19.52 0.68
N GLU A 515 -27.65 -18.81 1.48
CA GLU A 515 -26.37 -19.30 2.00
C GLU A 515 -26.52 -20.24 3.21
N GLY A 516 -27.75 -20.56 3.61
CA GLY A 516 -28.02 -21.50 4.70
C GLY A 516 -27.71 -20.96 6.10
N CYS A 517 -27.51 -19.65 6.28
CA CYS A 517 -27.29 -19.05 7.59
C CYS A 517 -28.55 -19.00 8.47
N THR A 518 -29.73 -18.93 7.84
CA THR A 518 -31.04 -18.87 8.54
C THR A 518 -32.12 -19.55 7.71
N GLY A 519 -33.22 -19.97 8.35
CA GLY A 519 -34.35 -20.60 7.67
C GLY A 519 -35.30 -19.62 6.97
N GLY A 520 -35.05 -18.31 7.03
CA GLY A 520 -35.91 -17.30 6.39
C GLY A 520 -35.62 -15.87 6.84
N LEU A 521 -36.34 -14.92 6.22
CA LEU A 521 -36.27 -13.49 6.53
C LEU A 521 -36.99 -13.13 7.84
N GLY A 522 -36.73 -11.91 8.32
CA GLY A 522 -37.34 -11.31 9.50
C GLY A 522 -36.54 -11.57 10.78
N GLN A 523 -37.18 -11.35 11.93
CA GLN A 523 -36.58 -11.62 13.22
C GLN A 523 -36.41 -13.14 13.41
N ARG A 524 -35.19 -13.57 13.73
CA ARG A 524 -34.82 -14.97 13.97
C ARG A 524 -34.21 -15.11 15.36
N TYR A 525 -34.48 -16.25 15.99
CA TYR A 525 -33.80 -16.69 17.21
C TYR A 525 -32.66 -17.62 16.83
N VAL A 526 -31.44 -17.27 17.21
CA VAL A 526 -30.25 -18.01 16.85
C VAL A 526 -29.42 -18.35 18.08
N ILE A 527 -28.83 -19.53 18.10
CA ILE A 527 -27.82 -19.91 19.09
C ILE A 527 -26.46 -19.73 18.45
N ARG A 528 -25.73 -18.73 18.92
CA ARG A 528 -24.35 -18.42 18.52
C ARG A 528 -23.37 -19.29 19.27
N PHE A 529 -22.26 -19.61 18.63
CA PHE A 529 -21.14 -20.36 19.22
C PHE A 529 -19.86 -20.02 18.46
N THR A 530 -18.72 -20.37 19.04
CA THR A 530 -17.40 -20.26 18.40
C THR A 530 -17.12 -21.56 17.66
N THR A 531 -16.71 -21.43 16.40
CA THR A 531 -16.18 -22.51 15.57
C THR A 531 -14.66 -22.38 15.57
N ARG A 532 -13.95 -23.40 16.05
CA ARG A 532 -12.49 -23.42 16.07
C ARG A 532 -12.01 -24.75 15.51
N ILE A 533 -11.26 -24.68 14.41
CA ILE A 533 -10.68 -25.83 13.72
C ILE A 533 -9.17 -25.76 13.93
N GLU A 534 -8.58 -26.85 14.39
CA GLU A 534 -7.17 -26.92 14.76
C GLU A 534 -6.49 -27.95 13.86
N ASN A 535 -5.29 -27.65 13.34
CA ASN A 535 -4.48 -28.65 12.66
C ASN A 535 -3.49 -29.25 13.66
N ILE A 536 -3.80 -30.44 14.16
CA ILE A 536 -2.96 -31.22 15.08
C ILE A 536 -2.06 -32.23 14.35
N GLY A 537 -2.04 -32.16 13.02
CA GLY A 537 -1.25 -33.02 12.16
C GLY A 537 0.24 -32.70 12.20
N THR A 538 0.99 -33.45 11.40
CA THR A 538 2.45 -33.29 11.30
C THR A 538 2.87 -32.31 10.20
N THR A 539 1.92 -31.90 9.35
CA THR A 539 2.11 -31.01 8.21
C THR A 539 0.94 -30.04 8.10
N ASP A 540 1.11 -29.00 7.30
CA ASP A 540 0.08 -27.99 7.07
C ASP A 540 -1.12 -28.56 6.29
N TYR A 541 -2.30 -27.98 6.50
CA TYR A 541 -3.47 -28.21 5.66
C TYR A 541 -3.55 -27.07 4.63
N TYR A 542 -3.14 -27.35 3.38
CA TYR A 542 -3.05 -26.31 2.34
C TYR A 542 -4.32 -26.28 1.49
N ILE A 543 -4.93 -25.10 1.33
CA ILE A 543 -6.14 -24.92 0.52
C ILE A 543 -5.82 -24.11 -0.74
N GLY A 544 -4.92 -23.13 -0.64
CA GLY A 544 -4.54 -22.25 -1.74
C GLY A 544 -5.51 -21.09 -1.93
N SER A 545 -5.60 -20.56 -3.15
CA SER A 545 -6.49 -19.45 -3.50
C SER A 545 -7.56 -19.89 -4.50
N PRO A 546 -8.69 -19.18 -4.61
CA PRO A 546 -9.68 -19.45 -5.66
C PRO A 546 -9.12 -19.43 -7.08
N SER A 547 -8.04 -18.68 -7.31
CA SER A 547 -7.41 -18.57 -8.63
C SER A 547 -6.43 -19.71 -8.93
N SER A 548 -5.70 -20.19 -7.91
CA SER A 548 -4.71 -21.26 -8.06
C SER A 548 -5.30 -22.65 -7.87
N GLN A 549 -6.36 -22.79 -7.07
CA GLN A 549 -6.96 -24.05 -6.68
C GLN A 549 -8.50 -24.01 -6.78
N PRO A 550 -9.10 -23.69 -7.94
CA PRO A 550 -10.54 -23.46 -8.09
C PRO A 550 -11.40 -24.65 -7.66
N GLN A 551 -10.88 -25.88 -7.73
CA GLN A 551 -11.55 -27.11 -7.31
C GLN A 551 -11.83 -27.19 -5.80
N MET A 552 -11.09 -26.42 -4.98
CA MET A 552 -11.27 -26.39 -3.52
C MET A 552 -12.43 -25.49 -3.10
N PHE A 553 -12.95 -24.66 -4.01
CA PHE A 553 -13.90 -23.61 -3.70
C PHE A 553 -15.25 -23.80 -4.40
N ASN A 554 -16.31 -23.31 -3.76
CA ASN A 554 -17.63 -23.17 -4.35
C ASN A 554 -17.93 -21.68 -4.60
N THR A 555 -18.32 -21.34 -5.82
CA THR A 555 -18.69 -19.99 -6.28
C THR A 555 -20.19 -19.75 -6.37
N ASN A 556 -21.01 -20.78 -6.17
CA ASN A 556 -22.47 -20.67 -6.19
C ASN A 556 -22.98 -20.10 -4.86
N ASN A 557 -22.84 -18.79 -4.70
CA ASN A 557 -23.46 -18.02 -3.63
C ASN A 557 -23.97 -16.67 -4.15
N CYS A 558 -24.70 -15.96 -3.30
CA CYS A 558 -25.31 -14.68 -3.67
C CYS A 558 -24.30 -13.51 -3.67
N HIS A 559 -23.11 -13.69 -3.09
CA HIS A 559 -22.09 -12.64 -2.96
C HIS A 559 -21.03 -12.64 -4.06
N GLY A 560 -21.05 -13.64 -4.95
CA GLY A 560 -20.16 -13.71 -6.10
C GLY A 560 -18.68 -13.90 -5.76
N HIS A 561 -18.36 -14.36 -4.54
CA HIS A 561 -16.99 -14.67 -4.11
C HIS A 561 -16.85 -16.15 -3.76
N SER A 562 -15.63 -16.70 -3.77
CA SER A 562 -15.40 -18.12 -3.55
C SER A 562 -15.37 -18.50 -2.07
N HIS A 563 -16.01 -19.60 -1.70
CA HIS A 563 -15.99 -20.18 -0.34
C HIS A 563 -15.30 -21.54 -0.32
N TYR A 564 -14.53 -21.85 0.73
CA TYR A 564 -13.94 -23.18 0.87
C TYR A 564 -15.05 -24.23 1.11
N ALA A 565 -15.08 -25.27 0.28
CA ALA A 565 -16.17 -26.25 0.23
C ALA A 565 -16.16 -27.28 1.39
N GLY A 566 -15.17 -27.24 2.27
CA GLY A 566 -14.98 -28.22 3.36
C GLY A 566 -14.84 -27.61 4.76
N TYR A 567 -15.21 -26.34 4.95
CA TYR A 567 -14.92 -25.61 6.18
C TYR A 567 -15.63 -26.15 7.44
N ALA A 568 -16.94 -25.90 7.59
CA ALA A 568 -17.67 -26.39 8.76
C ALA A 568 -19.17 -26.59 8.50
N ASP A 569 -19.66 -27.80 8.79
CA ASP A 569 -21.08 -28.15 8.80
C ASP A 569 -21.67 -28.06 10.22
N TYR A 570 -22.86 -27.46 10.36
CA TYR A 570 -23.60 -27.34 11.62
C TYR A 570 -24.91 -28.12 11.55
N ILE A 571 -25.07 -29.15 12.37
CA ILE A 571 -26.23 -30.04 12.29
C ILE A 571 -26.83 -30.20 13.69
N LEU A 572 -28.15 -30.10 13.78
CA LEU A 572 -28.88 -30.39 15.00
C LEU A 572 -29.60 -31.73 14.84
N PHE A 573 -29.39 -32.66 15.76
CA PHE A 573 -30.07 -33.95 15.77
C PHE A 573 -31.13 -34.00 16.86
N ASP A 574 -32.31 -34.54 16.54
CA ASP A 574 -33.29 -34.91 17.56
C ASP A 574 -32.89 -36.20 18.31
N GLN A 575 -33.65 -36.56 19.35
CA GLN A 575 -33.39 -37.78 20.13
C GLN A 575 -33.56 -39.09 19.32
N SER A 576 -34.21 -39.04 18.15
CA SER A 576 -34.36 -40.18 17.25
C SER A 576 -33.21 -40.26 16.23
N GLY A 577 -32.26 -39.32 16.28
CA GLY A 577 -31.13 -39.24 15.34
C GLY A 577 -31.47 -38.59 14.00
N ASN A 578 -32.63 -37.95 13.86
CA ASN A 578 -32.97 -37.23 12.63
C ASN A 578 -32.25 -35.88 12.61
N ALA A 579 -31.59 -35.58 11.48
CA ALA A 579 -30.97 -34.29 11.25
C ALA A 579 -32.02 -33.22 10.96
N ILE A 580 -31.96 -32.11 11.69
CA ILE A 580 -32.75 -30.91 11.50
C ILE A 580 -31.82 -29.86 10.86
N PRO A 581 -32.12 -29.41 9.64
CA PRO A 581 -31.35 -28.33 9.01
C PRO A 581 -31.57 -27.04 9.79
N VAL A 582 -30.52 -26.57 10.46
CA VAL A 582 -30.57 -25.36 11.29
C VAL A 582 -29.48 -24.35 10.92
N GLY A 583 -28.57 -24.70 10.02
CA GLY A 583 -27.63 -23.76 9.41
C GLY A 583 -26.42 -24.44 8.80
N PHE A 584 -25.58 -23.67 8.11
CA PHE A 584 -24.24 -24.07 7.64
C PHE A 584 -23.33 -22.83 7.60
N LYS A 585 -22.01 -23.01 7.71
CA LYS A 585 -21.05 -21.91 7.52
C LYS A 585 -20.11 -22.17 6.36
N ASN A 586 -20.23 -21.33 5.35
CA ASN A 586 -19.21 -21.21 4.32
C ASN A 586 -17.95 -20.56 4.91
N GLY A 587 -16.80 -21.22 4.79
CA GLY A 587 -15.50 -20.65 5.15
C GLY A 587 -15.11 -19.60 4.13
N PHE A 588 -15.18 -18.31 4.51
CA PHE A 588 -14.84 -17.19 3.63
C PHE A 588 -13.32 -17.03 3.50
N CYS A 589 -12.63 -17.01 4.64
CA CYS A 589 -11.19 -17.23 4.70
C CYS A 589 -10.90 -18.32 5.72
N VAL A 590 -9.96 -19.21 5.39
CA VAL A 590 -9.38 -20.18 6.33
C VAL A 590 -7.92 -19.75 6.54
N ILE A 591 -7.60 -19.30 7.74
CA ILE A 591 -6.33 -18.62 8.05
C ILE A 591 -5.77 -19.07 9.40
N ASP A 592 -4.50 -18.76 9.63
CA ASP A 592 -3.86 -18.96 10.94
C ASP A 592 -4.21 -17.81 11.89
N VAL A 593 -5.41 -17.86 12.50
CA VAL A 593 -5.83 -16.86 13.50
C VAL A 593 -4.93 -16.90 14.73
N GLY A 594 -4.39 -18.07 15.07
CA GLY A 594 -3.39 -18.23 16.12
C GLY A 594 -2.70 -19.59 16.08
N CYS A 595 -1.61 -19.70 16.85
CA CYS A 595 -0.78 -20.90 16.91
C CYS A 595 -0.46 -21.30 18.35
N TYR A 596 -0.24 -22.60 18.57
CA TYR A 596 0.31 -23.10 19.82
C TYR A 596 1.77 -22.63 19.99
N PRO A 597 2.25 -22.36 21.22
CA PRO A 597 3.60 -21.87 21.45
C PRO A 597 4.68 -22.70 20.74
N GLY A 598 5.58 -22.02 20.04
CA GLY A 598 6.64 -22.66 19.25
C GLY A 598 6.27 -23.00 17.80
N ASN A 599 5.05 -22.67 17.36
CA ASN A 599 4.61 -22.79 15.96
C ASN A 599 4.34 -21.40 15.37
N THR A 600 4.51 -21.29 14.05
CA THR A 600 4.37 -20.04 13.30
C THR A 600 3.29 -20.20 12.23
N GLY A 601 2.37 -19.24 12.15
CA GLY A 601 1.34 -19.21 11.11
C GLY A 601 1.87 -18.68 9.79
N GLN A 602 1.29 -19.16 8.70
CA GLN A 602 1.73 -18.95 7.32
C GLN A 602 0.59 -18.46 6.42
N PHE A 603 -0.66 -18.82 6.74
CA PHE A 603 -1.78 -18.70 5.83
C PHE A 603 -2.68 -17.51 6.16
N GLY A 604 -3.11 -16.84 5.09
CA GLY A 604 -3.99 -15.68 5.12
C GLY A 604 -5.11 -15.79 4.07
N CYS A 605 -5.97 -14.79 3.97
CA CYS A 605 -7.11 -14.83 3.04
C CYS A 605 -6.70 -14.95 1.56
N SER A 606 -5.50 -14.50 1.18
CA SER A 606 -4.99 -14.57 -0.20
C SER A 606 -4.42 -15.95 -0.56
N ASN A 607 -3.99 -16.73 0.42
CA ASN A 607 -3.45 -18.07 0.28
C ASN A 607 -3.82 -18.89 1.53
N MET A 608 -4.91 -19.65 1.42
CA MET A 608 -5.62 -20.22 2.56
C MET A 608 -5.05 -21.57 3.01
N GLY A 609 -5.19 -21.84 4.30
CA GLY A 609 -4.73 -23.06 4.93
C GLY A 609 -4.73 -22.95 6.46
N ILE A 610 -4.36 -24.04 7.14
CA ILE A 610 -4.10 -24.05 8.58
C ILE A 610 -2.75 -24.73 8.81
N SER A 611 -1.79 -23.96 9.32
CA SER A 611 -0.44 -24.43 9.60
C SER A 611 -0.44 -25.49 10.70
N LYS A 612 0.54 -26.39 10.68
CA LYS A 612 0.70 -27.42 11.73
C LYS A 612 0.82 -26.75 13.10
N GLY A 613 0.04 -27.21 14.07
CA GLY A 613 0.01 -26.61 15.40
C GLY A 613 -0.65 -25.22 15.45
N CYS A 614 -1.34 -24.81 14.39
CA CYS A 614 -2.14 -23.59 14.34
C CYS A 614 -3.64 -23.89 14.21
N TYR A 615 -4.45 -22.85 14.30
CA TYR A 615 -5.90 -22.97 14.29
C TYR A 615 -6.56 -21.75 13.66
N ASP A 616 -7.72 -21.99 13.05
CA ASP A 616 -8.63 -20.97 12.56
C ASP A 616 -9.79 -20.80 13.55
N ILE A 617 -10.26 -19.56 13.74
CA ILE A 617 -11.36 -19.24 14.66
C ILE A 617 -12.36 -18.31 14.00
N TYR A 618 -13.62 -18.77 13.98
CA TYR A 618 -14.78 -17.90 13.83
C TYR A 618 -15.46 -17.78 15.19
N SER A 619 -15.42 -16.58 15.76
CA SER A 619 -16.01 -16.29 17.07
C SER A 619 -17.54 -16.28 17.04
N SER A 620 -18.19 -16.44 18.19
CA SER A 620 -19.66 -16.30 18.32
C SER A 620 -20.21 -14.93 17.90
N GLY A 621 -19.36 -13.90 17.78
CA GLY A 621 -19.73 -12.59 17.26
C GLY A 621 -19.81 -12.53 15.72
N THR A 622 -19.24 -13.52 15.02
CA THR A 622 -19.14 -13.50 13.56
C THR A 622 -20.49 -13.78 12.89
N THR A 623 -20.80 -13.04 11.82
CA THR A 623 -22.04 -13.24 11.04
C THR A 623 -22.13 -14.68 10.49
N CYS A 624 -23.34 -15.25 10.51
CA CYS A 624 -23.65 -16.63 10.13
C CYS A 624 -22.99 -17.73 10.97
N ASN A 625 -22.35 -17.40 12.10
CA ASN A 625 -21.76 -18.38 13.01
C ASN A 625 -22.75 -18.74 14.14
N TRP A 626 -23.84 -19.39 13.74
CA TRP A 626 -24.93 -19.77 14.62
C TRP A 626 -25.78 -20.87 14.00
N ILE A 627 -26.68 -21.46 14.79
CA ILE A 627 -27.84 -22.22 14.30
C ILE A 627 -29.12 -21.43 14.50
N ASP A 628 -30.01 -21.46 13.51
CA ASP A 628 -31.34 -20.87 13.57
C ASP A 628 -32.33 -21.83 14.24
N VAL A 629 -32.76 -21.45 15.44
CA VAL A 629 -33.69 -22.23 16.26
C VAL A 629 -35.10 -21.65 16.26
N THR A 630 -35.40 -20.69 15.38
CA THR A 630 -36.67 -19.95 15.36
C THR A 630 -37.88 -20.88 15.30
N ASN A 631 -37.82 -21.94 14.50
CA ASN A 631 -38.91 -22.90 14.30
C ASN A 631 -38.60 -24.29 14.89
N VAL A 632 -37.51 -24.43 15.66
CA VAL A 632 -37.14 -25.71 16.27
C VAL A 632 -38.00 -25.91 17.54
N PRO A 633 -38.80 -26.99 17.64
CA PRO A 633 -39.66 -27.24 18.80
C PRO A 633 -38.89 -27.37 20.11
N ALA A 634 -39.58 -27.20 21.24
CA ALA A 634 -39.00 -27.54 22.54
C ALA A 634 -38.67 -29.04 22.61
N GLY A 635 -37.52 -29.38 23.19
CA GLY A 635 -37.00 -30.74 23.22
C GLY A 635 -35.50 -30.78 23.50
N THR A 636 -34.97 -31.99 23.62
CA THR A 636 -33.52 -32.22 23.75
C THR A 636 -32.94 -32.57 22.38
N TYR A 637 -31.81 -31.96 22.07
CA TYR A 637 -31.13 -32.09 20.78
C TYR A 637 -29.63 -32.20 20.96
N THR A 638 -28.95 -32.78 19.98
CA THR A 638 -27.49 -32.80 19.90
C THR A 638 -27.05 -31.90 18.77
N LEU A 639 -26.38 -30.79 19.10
CA LEU A 639 -25.70 -29.94 18.12
C LEU A 639 -24.35 -30.55 17.80
N VAL A 640 -24.07 -30.79 16.53
CA VAL A 640 -22.81 -31.31 16.00
C VAL A 640 -22.21 -30.30 15.03
N LEU A 641 -20.96 -29.93 15.28
CA LEU A 641 -20.09 -29.20 14.36
C LEU A 641 -19.12 -30.22 13.76
N ARG A 642 -18.92 -30.19 12.44
CA ARG A 642 -17.92 -31.05 11.77
C ARG A 642 -17.15 -30.32 10.68
N THR A 643 -15.88 -30.66 10.49
CA THR A 643 -14.97 -30.11 9.47
C THR A 643 -14.56 -31.20 8.49
N ASN A 644 -14.22 -30.86 7.24
CA ASN A 644 -13.82 -31.78 6.16
C ASN A 644 -14.53 -33.15 6.17
N TRP A 645 -15.85 -33.16 6.38
CA TRP A 645 -16.60 -34.40 6.59
C TRP A 645 -16.65 -35.29 5.34
N GLN A 646 -16.37 -34.70 4.18
CA GLN A 646 -16.29 -35.42 2.90
C GLN A 646 -14.91 -36.07 2.68
N GLN A 647 -13.99 -35.94 3.64
CA GLN A 647 -12.64 -36.54 3.62
C GLN A 647 -11.85 -36.18 2.36
N ARG A 648 -11.98 -34.93 1.92
CA ARG A 648 -11.27 -34.46 0.74
C ARG A 648 -9.79 -34.23 1.09
N PRO A 649 -8.86 -34.54 0.18
CA PRO A 649 -7.49 -34.13 0.34
C PRO A 649 -7.38 -32.61 0.33
N ASP A 650 -6.30 -32.10 0.89
CA ASP A 650 -5.89 -30.71 0.73
C ASP A 650 -5.48 -30.42 -0.73
N ALA A 651 -5.16 -29.16 -1.07
CA ALA A 651 -4.88 -28.74 -2.44
C ALA A 651 -3.59 -29.35 -3.02
N LEU A 652 -2.72 -29.92 -2.18
CA LEU A 652 -1.54 -30.68 -2.61
C LEU A 652 -1.81 -32.18 -2.68
N GLY A 653 -3.03 -32.64 -2.41
CA GLY A 653 -3.40 -34.06 -2.43
C GLY A 653 -3.31 -34.77 -1.10
N ARG A 654 -2.91 -34.08 -0.04
CA ARG A 654 -2.65 -34.73 1.25
C ARG A 654 -3.95 -34.97 1.99
N HIS A 655 -4.21 -36.21 2.37
CA HIS A 655 -5.33 -36.56 3.22
C HIS A 655 -5.00 -36.33 4.70
N GLU A 656 -6.05 -36.12 5.50
CA GLU A 656 -5.89 -36.09 6.94
C GLU A 656 -5.52 -37.46 7.50
N ARG A 657 -4.73 -37.44 8.58
CA ARG A 657 -4.26 -38.65 9.26
C ARG A 657 -5.38 -39.37 10.02
N ASP A 658 -6.30 -38.59 10.59
CA ASP A 658 -7.47 -39.07 11.31
C ASP A 658 -8.67 -38.21 10.88
N TYR A 659 -9.80 -38.85 10.60
CA TYR A 659 -11.06 -38.17 10.31
C TYR A 659 -12.07 -38.35 11.45
N SER A 660 -11.76 -39.21 12.43
CA SER A 660 -12.65 -39.58 13.52
C SER A 660 -12.79 -38.48 14.57
N ASN A 661 -11.88 -37.50 14.57
CA ASN A 661 -11.81 -36.34 15.45
C ASN A 661 -12.28 -35.04 14.77
N ASN A 662 -12.80 -35.10 13.54
CA ASN A 662 -13.25 -33.95 12.75
C ASN A 662 -14.59 -33.37 13.21
N PHE A 663 -15.04 -33.66 14.43
CA PHE A 663 -16.31 -33.18 14.95
C PHE A 663 -16.25 -32.81 16.43
N ALA A 664 -17.17 -31.93 16.82
CA ALA A 664 -17.47 -31.57 18.21
C ALA A 664 -18.99 -31.58 18.39
N GLN A 665 -19.47 -31.86 19.60
CA GLN A 665 -20.90 -31.90 19.85
C GLN A 665 -21.30 -31.40 21.23
N VAL A 666 -22.51 -30.85 21.36
CA VAL A 666 -23.10 -30.50 22.65
C VAL A 666 -24.57 -30.88 22.67
N CYS A 667 -25.02 -31.43 23.81
CA CYS A 667 -26.43 -31.67 24.04
C CYS A 667 -27.09 -30.40 24.58
N ILE A 668 -28.16 -29.95 23.94
CA ILE A 668 -28.95 -28.80 24.39
C ILE A 668 -30.39 -29.21 24.65
N ASN A 669 -30.98 -28.65 25.70
CA ASN A 669 -32.41 -28.74 25.96
C ASN A 669 -33.04 -27.39 25.62
N LEU A 670 -33.81 -27.34 24.53
CA LEU A 670 -34.57 -26.17 24.10
C LEU A 670 -35.92 -26.13 24.78
N THR A 671 -36.28 -24.99 25.36
CA THR A 671 -37.61 -24.72 25.91
C THR A 671 -38.20 -23.48 25.25
N ARG A 672 -39.51 -23.32 25.31
CA ARG A 672 -40.23 -22.18 24.73
C ARG A 672 -41.25 -21.66 25.74
N ASN A 673 -41.39 -20.33 25.82
CA ASN A 673 -42.41 -19.70 26.67
C ASN A 673 -43.77 -19.60 25.96
N ALA A 674 -44.76 -19.00 26.62
CA ALA A 674 -46.12 -18.86 26.07
C ALA A 674 -46.21 -17.97 24.81
N GLN A 675 -45.20 -17.15 24.54
CA GLN A 675 -45.07 -16.31 23.34
C GLN A 675 -44.17 -16.96 22.28
N ASP A 676 -43.87 -18.25 22.43
CA ASP A 676 -43.01 -19.03 21.52
C ASP A 676 -41.56 -18.52 21.43
N VAL A 677 -41.09 -17.78 22.45
CA VAL A 677 -39.69 -17.34 22.54
C VAL A 677 -38.85 -18.49 23.10
N PRO A 678 -37.78 -18.92 22.41
CA PRO A 678 -36.95 -20.02 22.87
C PRO A 678 -36.00 -19.61 24.00
N SER A 679 -35.58 -20.59 24.79
CA SER A 679 -34.42 -20.56 25.69
C SER A 679 -33.75 -21.93 25.67
N PHE A 680 -32.51 -22.05 26.13
CA PHE A 680 -31.83 -23.34 26.17
C PHE A 680 -30.96 -23.52 27.41
N THR A 681 -30.69 -24.77 27.75
CA THR A 681 -29.66 -25.18 28.72
C THR A 681 -28.78 -26.25 28.11
N ILE A 682 -27.48 -26.22 28.41
CA ILE A 682 -26.57 -27.32 28.05
C ILE A 682 -26.86 -28.51 28.98
N VAL A 683 -27.00 -29.69 28.40
CA VAL A 683 -27.18 -30.95 29.14
C VAL A 683 -25.80 -31.55 29.35
N THR A 684 -25.36 -31.59 30.62
CA THR A 684 -24.08 -32.16 31.05
C THR A 684 -24.14 -33.68 31.16
#